data_AF-A0A1Z5KGV3-F1
#
_entry.id   AF-A0A1Z5KGV3-F1
#
_cell.length_a   1.000
_cell.length_b   1.000
_cell.length_c   1.000
_cell.angle_alpha   90.00
_cell.angle_beta   90.00
_cell.angle_gamma   90.00
#
_symmetry.space_group_name_H-M   'P 1'
#
loop_
_entity.id
_entity.type
_entity.pdbx_description
1 polymer ?
#
loop_
_entity_poly.entity_id
_entity_poly.type
_entity_poly.pdbx_seq_one_letter_code
_entity_poly.pdbx_strand_id
1 'polypeptide(L)'
;MTTTATALGFGNRAPSLVVQVLQGFQHIIPTRSAALPLALLQQGTFLHNTDIGLENNSPTKNLLVYCLPNTITEYVNGCTEASTVRTVVLQQAATTVVAVYDPATDSFLGGDITTIQQAVLEGGQTTAQQQLAVAALEALTQWDTQWAMQQGTRRDTVLVVGSGGREHAIAVALAKSPLIEQIVCCPGNGGTAVEGGKIINAPLPGQDNATIVQLTKQYQARMVVVGPEAPLVDGLVDVLAKECPDVWAFGPTQAAAELEASKAFTKDFLLQHNIPTARYRNFTKVEEAITYVNSLDIENDRQVVKASGLAAGKGVLLPTTKEETIQAVKEIMSDKAFGAAGDTCVIESFLTGPEASCLAFCDGKTARLMPAAQDHKRALDNDEGLNTGGMGAYAPAPCVTPDLQKEIEAMCIKTVEKMAERGTPYVGVLYAGMMLTPNGPYVLEFNCRFGDPETQVVLPLLETDLYEVMKACCTGTLDQVDVRFKESCSAATVVGAALGYPEAYPKGMEITGLQKANNIEGVKVYHAGTVLEEGVTRCSGGRVLAVTGLGSDLQGALKTAYSGIHEVNFVGAQGEKLMHNRTDIGRKAVEKKLRIGVLGSTRGTALIPVIEACESGRIPAEIVAVVSNKSTAPILEKGKALGPTVLTKAISAQGLTRAQYDAKCTAALLGAGVDYVLLIGYMRILSKSFCDFWKGRCINVHPSLLPKHAGGMDMAVHQAVVDAKEDESGCTIHLVTEQVDGGPVIIQKKVAVAPDDTAESLKAKVQPLEGPAFVEAIEKYCRKVISYSDAGVSIDAGNRLVDMIKPYCKATRRLGCDADLGGFGGLFDLAAAGYDASNTVLIGATDGVGTKLRIAQSMGKHETIGIDLVAMCVNDLIVAGGEPLFFLDYFATGHLEVHEAANVVKGIAEGCKQANCGLIGGETAEMPSMYAPGDYDLAGFSVGAVLRDRILPQGVSAGDVLLGLSSSGIHSNGYSLVRKLVEKEGLSYTSACPWDPSQPSIGDALLTPTRIYVKSCLPLIKAGLVKAMAHITGGGLLENLPRSLPKDLSADVTFHPPLPPVFKWMKASSGLDDTEMLRTFNCGIGMVVIVSPNSVKAAKEMMLSSGELEVFELGTLVAGSCEVIVKNLLQ
;
A
#
# COMPACT_ATOMS: atom_id res chain seq x y z
N MET A 1 -34.74 -23.02 -1.10
CA MET A 1 -35.45 -21.74 -0.82
C MET A 1 -36.88 -21.71 -1.36
N THR A 2 -37.24 -22.46 -2.41
CA THR A 2 -38.60 -22.48 -2.97
C THR A 2 -39.60 -23.39 -2.24
N THR A 3 -39.15 -24.35 -1.44
CA THR A 3 -40.00 -25.34 -0.77
C THR A 3 -40.60 -24.88 0.57
N THR A 4 -40.06 -23.82 1.19
CA THR A 4 -40.54 -23.31 2.49
C THR A 4 -41.57 -22.16 2.37
N ALA A 5 -41.71 -21.56 1.19
CA ALA A 5 -42.63 -20.44 0.98
C ALA A 5 -44.12 -20.86 0.92
N THR A 6 -44.39 -22.11 0.50
CA THR A 6 -45.76 -22.62 0.34
C THR A 6 -46.42 -23.01 1.67
N ALA A 7 -45.64 -23.25 2.72
CA ALA A 7 -46.14 -23.65 4.04
C ALA A 7 -46.69 -22.48 4.89
N LEU A 8 -46.45 -21.22 4.47
CA LEU A 8 -46.76 -20.03 5.27
C LEU A 8 -47.76 -19.05 4.61
N GLY A 9 -48.42 -19.43 3.51
CA GLY A 9 -49.59 -18.70 2.99
C GLY A 9 -49.32 -17.34 2.33
N PHE A 10 -48.07 -16.96 2.06
CA PHE A 10 -47.75 -15.73 1.34
C PHE A 10 -47.85 -15.93 -0.17
N GLY A 11 -48.83 -15.28 -0.81
CA GLY A 11 -48.96 -15.25 -2.27
C GLY A 11 -47.76 -14.60 -2.97
N ASN A 12 -47.56 -14.97 -4.25
CA ASN A 12 -46.41 -14.70 -5.14
C ASN A 12 -45.99 -13.22 -5.39
N ARG A 13 -45.99 -12.30 -4.41
CA ARG A 13 -45.63 -10.88 -4.64
C ARG A 13 -44.62 -10.25 -3.67
N ALA A 14 -43.97 -10.98 -2.79
CA ALA A 14 -43.06 -10.41 -1.79
C ALA A 14 -41.52 -10.58 -1.94
N PRO A 15 -40.90 -11.32 -2.88
CA PRO A 15 -39.44 -11.45 -2.87
C PRO A 15 -38.66 -10.29 -3.49
N SER A 16 -39.25 -9.46 -4.35
CA SER A 16 -38.45 -8.58 -5.23
C SER A 16 -37.94 -7.30 -4.57
N LEU A 17 -38.66 -6.76 -3.58
CA LEU A 17 -38.33 -5.47 -2.98
C LEU A 17 -37.24 -5.59 -1.89
N VAL A 18 -37.28 -6.68 -1.11
CA VAL A 18 -36.29 -6.97 -0.05
C VAL A 18 -34.91 -7.25 -0.66
N VAL A 19 -34.86 -7.91 -1.83
CA VAL A 19 -33.61 -8.17 -2.56
C VAL A 19 -32.98 -6.88 -3.10
N GLN A 20 -33.78 -5.91 -3.55
CA GLN A 20 -33.25 -4.63 -4.06
C GLN A 20 -32.67 -3.73 -2.96
N VAL A 21 -33.26 -3.72 -1.76
CA VAL A 21 -32.70 -2.97 -0.62
C VAL A 21 -31.39 -3.60 -0.13
N LEU A 22 -31.32 -4.94 -0.07
CA LEU A 22 -30.11 -5.65 0.36
C LEU A 22 -28.94 -5.53 -0.64
N GLN A 23 -29.22 -5.40 -1.94
CA GLN A 23 -28.20 -5.11 -2.95
C GLN A 23 -27.57 -3.71 -2.77
N GLY A 24 -28.33 -2.73 -2.25
CA GLY A 24 -27.83 -1.38 -1.97
C GLY A 24 -26.87 -1.27 -0.77
N PHE A 25 -26.72 -2.35 0.03
CA PHE A 25 -25.86 -2.39 1.22
C PHE A 25 -24.62 -3.28 1.08
N GLN A 26 -24.44 -3.95 -0.06
CA GLN A 26 -23.33 -4.89 -0.29
C GLN A 26 -21.94 -4.26 -0.21
N HIS A 27 -21.83 -2.93 -0.28
CA HIS A 27 -20.55 -2.21 -0.24
C HIS A 27 -20.17 -1.66 1.14
N ILE A 28 -21.06 -1.75 2.14
CA ILE A 28 -20.89 -1.05 3.44
C ILE A 28 -20.87 -2.03 4.63
N ILE A 29 -21.33 -3.27 4.46
CA ILE A 29 -21.18 -4.32 5.48
C ILE A 29 -19.86 -5.06 5.21
N PRO A 30 -18.87 -5.06 6.13
CA PRO A 30 -17.75 -5.99 6.03
C PRO A 30 -18.37 -7.40 6.02
N THR A 31 -18.18 -8.10 4.91
CA THR A 31 -18.91 -9.28 4.44
C THR A 31 -19.11 -10.39 5.49
N ARG A 32 -20.08 -10.19 6.39
CA ARG A 32 -20.78 -11.18 7.21
C ARG A 32 -22.18 -10.67 7.50
N SER A 33 -23.09 -10.72 6.52
CA SER A 33 -24.52 -10.95 6.78
C SER A 33 -25.34 -11.02 5.49
N ALA A 34 -25.39 -12.21 4.89
CA ALA A 34 -26.63 -12.64 4.23
C ALA A 34 -27.70 -13.09 5.25
N ALA A 35 -27.35 -13.10 6.55
CA ALA A 35 -28.16 -13.63 7.65
C ALA A 35 -29.06 -12.59 8.35
N LEU A 36 -28.78 -11.29 8.22
CA LEU A 36 -29.53 -10.23 8.92
C LEU A 36 -31.06 -10.27 8.67
N PRO A 37 -31.56 -10.69 7.48
CA PRO A 37 -33.00 -10.81 7.27
C PRO A 37 -33.59 -12.15 7.75
N LEU A 38 -32.80 -13.22 7.86
CA LEU A 38 -33.34 -14.58 8.01
C LEU A 38 -33.81 -14.89 9.43
N ALA A 39 -33.10 -14.41 10.46
CA ALA A 39 -33.46 -14.63 11.86
C ALA A 39 -34.76 -13.90 12.24
N LEU A 40 -34.93 -12.65 11.78
CA LEU A 40 -36.15 -11.85 11.96
C LEU A 40 -37.35 -12.45 11.20
N LEU A 41 -37.14 -13.04 10.02
CA LEU A 41 -38.19 -13.72 9.25
C LEU A 41 -38.62 -15.05 9.90
N GLN A 42 -37.70 -15.78 10.52
CA GLN A 42 -37.94 -17.14 11.02
C GLN A 42 -38.61 -17.19 12.40
N GLN A 43 -38.45 -16.17 13.25
CA GLN A 43 -39.01 -16.17 14.60
C GLN A 43 -40.37 -15.46 14.75
N GLY A 44 -40.90 -14.83 13.69
CA GLY A 44 -42.20 -14.15 13.75
C GLY A 44 -42.23 -12.97 14.73
N THR A 45 -41.07 -12.44 15.10
CA THR A 45 -40.91 -11.39 16.11
C THR A 45 -41.33 -10.04 15.52
N PHE A 46 -42.58 -9.68 15.80
CA PHE A 46 -43.27 -8.40 15.56
C PHE A 46 -43.15 -7.83 14.14
N LEU A 47 -43.82 -8.49 13.19
CA LEU A 47 -44.37 -7.83 12.01
C LEU A 47 -45.83 -7.48 12.28
N HIS A 48 -46.11 -6.29 12.82
CA HIS A 48 -47.48 -5.79 12.84
C HIS A 48 -47.70 -4.91 11.60
N ASN A 49 -48.37 -5.49 10.60
CA ASN A 49 -49.07 -4.66 9.63
C ASN A 49 -50.24 -4.02 10.39
N THR A 50 -50.22 -2.71 10.61
CA THR A 50 -51.26 -2.02 11.37
C THR A 50 -52.52 -1.88 10.51
N ASP A 51 -53.28 -2.96 10.39
CA ASP A 51 -54.68 -2.92 9.93
C ASP A 51 -55.60 -2.45 11.07
N ILE A 52 -55.18 -1.40 11.79
CA ILE A 52 -55.96 -0.80 12.87
C ILE A 52 -56.88 0.24 12.24
N GLY A 53 -58.00 -0.21 11.68
CA GLY A 53 -59.27 0.52 11.61
C GLY A 53 -59.27 2.01 11.22
N LEU A 54 -58.34 2.48 10.39
CA LEU A 54 -58.33 3.86 9.90
C LEU A 54 -58.81 3.91 8.45
N GLU A 55 -59.66 4.90 8.17
CA GLU A 55 -60.48 5.02 6.96
C GLU A 55 -59.69 4.85 5.65
N ASN A 56 -60.39 4.36 4.63
CA ASN A 56 -59.86 3.76 3.39
C ASN A 56 -58.93 4.62 2.51
N ASN A 57 -58.52 5.82 2.92
CA ASN A 57 -57.67 6.73 2.14
C ASN A 57 -56.43 7.26 2.89
N SER A 58 -55.95 6.62 3.96
CA SER A 58 -54.68 7.01 4.59
C SER A 58 -53.45 6.52 3.81
N PRO A 59 -52.38 7.34 3.63
CA PRO A 59 -51.12 6.93 2.98
C PRO A 59 -50.39 5.78 3.71
N THR A 60 -50.74 5.50 4.96
CA THR A 60 -50.02 4.64 5.90
C THR A 60 -50.32 3.14 5.79
N LYS A 61 -51.12 2.71 4.81
CA LYS A 61 -51.63 1.32 4.66
C LYS A 61 -50.59 0.21 4.37
N ASN A 62 -49.29 0.53 4.36
CA ASN A 62 -48.19 -0.40 4.07
C ASN A 62 -46.99 -0.19 5.01
N LEU A 63 -47.22 0.16 6.27
CA LEU A 63 -46.14 0.35 7.24
C LEU A 63 -45.70 -0.99 7.83
N LEU A 64 -44.49 -1.41 7.48
CA LEU A 64 -43.74 -2.44 8.20
C LEU A 64 -43.11 -1.77 9.43
N VAL A 65 -43.44 -2.25 10.63
CA VAL A 65 -42.95 -1.78 11.92
C VAL A 65 -42.04 -2.87 12.51
N TYR A 66 -40.76 -2.56 12.75
CA TYR A 66 -39.85 -3.47 13.46
C TYR A 66 -39.68 -3.03 14.90
N CYS A 67 -39.95 -3.92 15.85
CA CYS A 67 -39.90 -3.64 17.29
C CYS A 67 -38.68 -4.29 17.96
N LEU A 68 -37.78 -3.50 18.58
CA LEU A 68 -36.58 -4.03 19.25
C LEU A 68 -36.70 -4.09 20.80
N PRO A 69 -36.10 -5.08 21.48
CA PRO A 69 -36.13 -5.25 22.96
C PRO A 69 -35.25 -4.25 23.73
N ASN A 70 -35.44 -4.13 25.06
CA ASN A 70 -34.71 -3.19 25.92
C ASN A 70 -33.31 -3.68 26.34
N THR A 71 -33.10 -5.00 26.40
CA THR A 71 -31.83 -5.59 26.85
C THR A 71 -31.42 -6.77 25.97
N ILE A 72 -30.12 -7.06 25.92
CA ILE A 72 -29.58 -8.23 25.20
C ILE A 72 -30.20 -9.54 25.70
N THR A 73 -30.49 -9.64 26.99
CA THR A 73 -31.14 -10.79 27.61
C THR A 73 -32.56 -11.01 27.08
N GLU A 74 -33.30 -9.93 26.81
CA GLU A 74 -34.64 -10.00 26.20
C GLU A 74 -34.58 -10.34 24.70
N TYR A 75 -33.57 -9.84 23.99
CA TYR A 75 -33.29 -10.20 22.60
C TYR A 75 -32.96 -11.70 22.46
N VAL A 76 -32.15 -12.23 23.37
CA VAL A 76 -31.76 -13.64 23.39
C VAL A 76 -32.91 -14.58 23.74
N ASN A 77 -33.82 -14.18 24.63
CA ASN A 77 -34.89 -15.04 25.15
C ASN A 77 -36.21 -14.97 24.37
N GLY A 78 -36.31 -14.16 23.31
CA GLY A 78 -37.53 -14.00 22.52
C GLY A 78 -38.59 -13.19 23.29
N CYS A 79 -38.53 -11.88 23.20
CA CYS A 79 -39.46 -10.97 23.88
C CYS A 79 -40.90 -11.15 23.35
N THR A 80 -41.86 -11.47 24.21
CA THR A 80 -43.27 -11.73 23.84
C THR A 80 -44.25 -10.61 24.21
N GLU A 81 -43.81 -9.58 24.95
CA GLU A 81 -44.67 -8.48 25.41
C GLU A 81 -44.41 -7.21 24.62
N ALA A 82 -45.45 -6.65 24.00
CA ALA A 82 -45.39 -5.46 23.15
C ALA A 82 -45.06 -4.15 23.92
N SER A 83 -45.11 -4.16 25.26
CA SER A 83 -44.98 -2.98 26.11
C SER A 83 -43.53 -2.53 26.40
N THR A 84 -42.53 -3.21 25.85
CA THR A 84 -41.10 -2.99 26.14
C THR A 84 -40.28 -2.54 24.92
N VAL A 85 -40.93 -2.18 23.82
CA VAL A 85 -40.27 -1.81 22.55
C VAL A 85 -39.80 -0.36 22.57
N ARG A 86 -38.51 -0.10 22.26
CA ARG A 86 -38.02 1.28 22.08
C ARG A 86 -37.92 1.74 20.63
N THR A 87 -37.60 0.86 19.68
CA THR A 87 -37.29 1.29 18.31
C THR A 87 -38.31 0.77 17.32
N VAL A 88 -38.76 1.63 16.41
CA VAL A 88 -39.74 1.35 15.34
C VAL A 88 -39.19 1.85 14.01
N VAL A 89 -38.81 0.94 13.11
CA VAL A 89 -38.44 1.29 11.72
C VAL A 89 -39.68 1.20 10.83
N LEU A 90 -39.96 2.22 10.01
CA LEU A 90 -41.16 2.35 9.17
C LEU A 90 -40.80 2.36 7.68
N GLN A 91 -41.57 1.68 6.81
CA GLN A 91 -41.40 1.76 5.35
C GLN A 91 -42.70 2.22 4.67
N GLN A 92 -42.61 3.17 3.74
CA GLN A 92 -43.72 3.57 2.87
C GLN A 92 -43.26 3.53 1.40
N ALA A 93 -44.14 3.11 0.49
CA ALA A 93 -43.78 2.75 -0.89
C ALA A 93 -42.97 3.86 -1.63
N ALA A 94 -41.93 3.42 -2.33
CA ALA A 94 -41.03 4.14 -3.24
C ALA A 94 -40.05 5.20 -2.67
N THR A 95 -40.14 5.58 -1.39
CA THR A 95 -39.13 6.44 -0.72
C THR A 95 -38.83 5.91 0.67
N THR A 96 -37.61 5.42 0.89
CA THR A 96 -37.19 4.80 2.16
C THR A 96 -36.87 5.87 3.21
N VAL A 97 -37.66 5.95 4.29
CA VAL A 97 -37.36 6.76 5.47
C VAL A 97 -37.06 5.80 6.63
N VAL A 98 -35.90 5.91 7.26
CA VAL A 98 -35.61 5.24 8.53
C VAL A 98 -35.97 6.21 9.65
N ALA A 99 -37.00 5.91 10.42
CA ALA A 99 -37.27 6.62 11.66
C ALA A 99 -36.88 5.72 12.83
N VAL A 100 -36.26 6.29 13.86
CA VAL A 100 -35.99 5.63 15.14
C VAL A 100 -36.83 6.37 16.18
N TYR A 101 -37.90 5.75 16.68
CA TYR A 101 -38.68 6.32 17.78
C TYR A 101 -37.88 6.20 19.10
N ASP A 102 -37.92 7.22 19.95
CA ASP A 102 -37.37 7.20 21.31
C ASP A 102 -38.49 7.41 22.34
N PRO A 103 -38.90 6.38 23.08
CA PRO A 103 -39.99 6.49 24.05
C PRO A 103 -39.61 7.20 25.35
N ALA A 104 -38.32 7.50 25.59
CA ALA A 104 -37.93 8.36 26.71
C ALA A 104 -38.26 9.83 26.42
N THR A 105 -38.34 10.21 25.15
CA THR A 105 -38.59 11.58 24.68
C THR A 105 -39.88 11.74 23.85
N ASP A 106 -40.57 10.64 23.56
CA ASP A 106 -41.80 10.58 22.74
C ASP A 106 -41.63 11.24 21.36
N SER A 107 -40.51 10.96 20.68
CA SER A 107 -40.14 11.60 19.41
C SER A 107 -39.56 10.63 18.38
N PHE A 108 -39.75 10.93 17.08
CA PHE A 108 -39.14 10.20 15.97
C PHE A 108 -37.84 10.88 15.54
N LEU A 109 -36.73 10.13 15.53
CA LEU A 109 -35.43 10.54 15.04
C LEU A 109 -35.33 10.13 13.56
N GLY A 110 -35.40 11.08 12.63
CA GLY A 110 -35.45 10.81 11.19
C GLY A 110 -34.08 10.63 10.52
N GLY A 111 -34.09 10.05 9.31
CA GLY A 111 -32.97 10.01 8.36
C GLY A 111 -33.25 9.07 7.16
N ASP A 112 -32.71 9.37 5.98
CA ASP A 112 -32.73 8.42 4.86
C ASP A 112 -31.48 7.54 4.84
N ILE A 113 -31.57 6.43 4.10
CA ILE A 113 -30.55 5.40 4.07
C ILE A 113 -29.24 5.89 3.46
N THR A 114 -29.33 6.81 2.50
CA THR A 114 -28.19 7.45 1.81
C THR A 114 -27.36 8.28 2.79
N THR A 115 -28.04 8.96 3.72
CA THR A 115 -27.41 9.81 4.74
C THR A 115 -26.65 8.99 5.78
N ILE A 116 -27.15 7.79 6.13
CA ILE A 116 -26.48 6.86 7.05
C ILE A 116 -25.26 6.21 6.35
N GLN A 117 -25.40 5.84 5.08
CA GLN A 117 -24.32 5.26 4.28
C GLN A 117 -23.14 6.24 4.08
N GLN A 118 -23.45 7.51 3.88
CA GLN A 118 -22.46 8.56 3.70
C GLN A 118 -21.71 8.88 5.00
N ALA A 119 -22.39 8.85 6.15
CA ALA A 119 -21.78 9.06 7.47
C ALA A 119 -20.80 7.94 7.89
N VAL A 120 -21.01 6.70 7.44
CA VAL A 120 -20.11 5.56 7.69
C VAL A 120 -18.84 5.64 6.84
N LEU A 121 -18.94 6.17 5.62
CA LEU A 121 -17.81 6.30 4.70
C LEU A 121 -16.85 7.45 5.07
N GLU A 122 -17.33 8.47 5.79
CA GLU A 122 -16.60 9.72 6.02
C GLU A 122 -15.80 9.76 7.35
N GLY A 123 -15.76 8.69 8.15
CA GLY A 123 -14.73 8.51 9.18
C GLY A 123 -14.70 9.51 10.35
N GLY A 124 -15.74 10.32 10.55
CA GLY A 124 -15.95 11.08 11.79
C GLY A 124 -16.33 12.55 11.61
N GLN A 125 -17.63 12.83 11.68
CA GLN A 125 -18.29 13.85 12.51
C GLN A 125 -19.80 13.62 12.39
N THR A 126 -20.35 12.85 13.31
CA THR A 126 -21.76 12.43 13.30
C THR A 126 -22.58 13.27 14.28
N THR A 127 -23.80 13.65 13.88
CA THR A 127 -24.78 14.22 14.83
C THR A 127 -25.10 13.20 15.93
N ALA A 128 -25.54 13.66 17.12
CA ALA A 128 -25.88 12.75 18.23
C ALA A 128 -26.89 11.66 17.83
N GLN A 129 -27.80 11.95 16.90
CA GLN A 129 -28.78 11.02 16.35
C GLN A 129 -28.14 9.97 15.42
N GLN A 130 -27.15 10.37 14.62
CA GLN A 130 -26.38 9.45 13.76
C GLN A 130 -25.41 8.59 14.58
N GLN A 131 -24.82 9.14 15.64
CA GLN A 131 -24.03 8.36 16.62
C GLN A 131 -24.89 7.31 17.30
N LEU A 132 -26.13 7.66 17.68
CA LEU A 132 -27.07 6.71 18.24
C LEU A 132 -27.47 5.62 17.23
N ALA A 133 -27.69 5.98 15.97
CA ALA A 133 -28.05 5.04 14.91
C ALA A 133 -26.89 4.07 14.58
N VAL A 134 -25.66 4.59 14.50
CA VAL A 134 -24.45 3.76 14.32
C VAL A 134 -24.22 2.88 15.54
N ALA A 135 -24.30 3.42 16.75
CA ALA A 135 -24.17 2.65 17.98
C ALA A 135 -25.27 1.59 18.14
N ALA A 136 -26.49 1.87 17.69
CA ALA A 136 -27.58 0.90 17.66
C ALA A 136 -27.34 -0.20 16.61
N LEU A 137 -26.80 0.14 15.43
CA LEU A 137 -26.44 -0.84 14.41
C LEU A 137 -25.25 -1.71 14.85
N GLU A 138 -24.25 -1.13 15.50
CA GLU A 138 -23.11 -1.82 16.08
C GLU A 138 -23.53 -2.71 17.25
N ALA A 139 -24.40 -2.23 18.12
CA ALA A 139 -24.99 -3.03 19.20
C ALA A 139 -25.83 -4.18 18.65
N LEU A 140 -26.65 -3.94 17.62
CA LEU A 140 -27.40 -5.00 16.93
C LEU A 140 -26.48 -6.02 16.27
N THR A 141 -25.38 -5.57 15.66
CA THR A 141 -24.39 -6.48 15.04
C THR A 141 -23.63 -7.28 16.09
N GLN A 142 -23.28 -6.66 17.24
CA GLN A 142 -22.69 -7.37 18.38
C GLN A 142 -23.67 -8.35 19.02
N TRP A 143 -24.94 -7.97 19.17
CA TRP A 143 -25.98 -8.81 19.73
C TRP A 143 -26.35 -9.94 18.79
N ASP A 144 -26.37 -9.72 17.47
CA ASP A 144 -26.56 -10.78 16.46
C ASP A 144 -25.34 -11.69 16.39
N THR A 145 -24.13 -11.15 16.53
CA THR A 145 -22.91 -11.97 16.66
C THR A 145 -22.94 -12.81 17.94
N GLN A 146 -23.40 -12.26 19.06
CA GLN A 146 -23.50 -12.97 20.34
C GLN A 146 -24.70 -13.92 20.40
N TRP A 147 -25.81 -13.58 19.75
CA TRP A 147 -26.98 -14.42 19.56
C TRP A 147 -26.68 -15.56 18.61
N ALA A 148 -25.96 -15.34 17.50
CA ALA A 148 -25.41 -16.40 16.64
C ALA A 148 -24.40 -17.28 17.38
N MET A 149 -23.64 -16.71 18.33
CA MET A 149 -22.76 -17.47 19.23
C MET A 149 -23.54 -18.27 20.29
N GLN A 150 -24.75 -17.87 20.68
CA GLN A 150 -25.59 -18.56 21.68
C GLN A 150 -26.63 -19.52 21.07
N GLN A 151 -27.10 -19.24 19.85
CA GLN A 151 -28.03 -20.03 19.07
C GLN A 151 -27.24 -20.96 18.16
N GLY A 152 -26.53 -21.91 18.77
CA GLY A 152 -26.16 -23.16 18.12
C GLY A 152 -25.40 -23.06 16.78
N THR A 153 -24.50 -22.08 16.58
CA THR A 153 -23.36 -22.35 15.70
C THR A 153 -22.47 -23.35 16.44
N ARG A 154 -22.55 -24.62 16.05
CA ARG A 154 -21.63 -25.68 16.49
C ARG A 154 -20.22 -25.12 16.39
N ARG A 155 -19.55 -24.91 17.53
CA ARG A 155 -18.12 -24.58 17.50
C ARG A 155 -17.41 -25.87 17.15
N ASP A 156 -16.70 -25.84 16.04
CA ASP A 156 -16.18 -27.06 15.44
C ASP A 156 -14.84 -27.43 16.06
N THR A 157 -14.62 -28.73 16.25
CA THR A 157 -13.31 -29.29 16.54
C THR A 157 -12.62 -29.63 15.23
N VAL A 158 -11.36 -29.19 15.05
CA VAL A 158 -10.56 -29.47 13.86
C VAL A 158 -9.37 -30.35 14.22
N LEU A 159 -9.18 -31.45 13.50
CA LEU A 159 -8.02 -32.31 13.65
C LEU A 159 -6.94 -31.88 12.64
N VAL A 160 -5.71 -31.64 13.08
CA VAL A 160 -4.57 -31.34 12.18
C VAL A 160 -3.59 -32.52 12.25
N VAL A 161 -3.39 -33.21 11.14
CA VAL A 161 -2.52 -34.40 11.07
C VAL A 161 -1.10 -33.97 10.73
N GLY A 162 -0.13 -34.36 11.57
CA GLY A 162 1.30 -34.12 11.42
C GLY A 162 1.94 -33.48 12.66
N SER A 163 3.23 -33.15 12.55
CA SER A 163 4.07 -32.73 13.69
C SER A 163 5.18 -31.73 13.33
N GLY A 164 5.20 -31.22 12.10
CA GLY A 164 6.21 -30.29 11.59
C GLY A 164 5.88 -28.82 11.84
N GLY A 165 6.73 -27.95 11.26
CA GLY A 165 6.54 -26.50 11.33
C GLY A 165 5.34 -26.04 10.52
N ARG A 166 5.08 -26.72 9.40
CA ARG A 166 3.87 -26.55 8.59
C ARG A 166 2.60 -26.77 9.39
N GLU A 167 2.48 -27.88 10.12
CA GLU A 167 1.28 -28.17 10.91
C GLU A 167 1.09 -27.17 12.05
N HIS A 168 2.17 -26.71 12.66
CA HIS A 168 2.11 -25.62 13.63
C HIS A 168 1.59 -24.32 12.99
N ALA A 169 2.09 -23.94 11.82
CA ALA A 169 1.58 -22.76 11.10
C ALA A 169 0.10 -22.89 10.71
N ILE A 170 -0.34 -24.08 10.27
CA ILE A 170 -1.75 -24.38 9.99
C ILE A 170 -2.60 -24.23 11.27
N ALA A 171 -2.18 -24.83 12.38
CA ALA A 171 -2.89 -24.77 13.65
C ALA A 171 -3.03 -23.32 14.16
N VAL A 172 -1.95 -22.53 14.10
CA VAL A 172 -1.96 -21.10 14.47
C VAL A 172 -2.89 -20.29 13.57
N ALA A 173 -2.90 -20.55 12.26
CA ALA A 173 -3.78 -19.85 11.33
C ALA A 173 -5.26 -20.20 11.58
N LEU A 174 -5.57 -21.49 11.80
CA LEU A 174 -6.93 -21.95 12.15
C LEU A 174 -7.39 -21.40 13.50
N ALA A 175 -6.51 -21.27 14.50
CA ALA A 175 -6.87 -20.80 15.83
C ALA A 175 -7.48 -19.38 15.83
N LYS A 176 -7.19 -18.58 14.80
CA LYS A 176 -7.76 -17.24 14.59
C LYS A 176 -9.26 -17.29 14.26
N SER A 177 -9.77 -18.41 13.72
CA SER A 177 -11.18 -18.52 13.35
C SER A 177 -12.09 -18.49 14.58
N PRO A 178 -13.13 -17.65 14.63
CA PRO A 178 -14.09 -17.66 15.73
C PRO A 178 -15.02 -18.89 15.71
N LEU A 179 -15.05 -19.65 14.61
CA LEU A 179 -15.93 -20.81 14.41
C LEU A 179 -15.36 -22.11 15.00
N ILE A 180 -14.06 -22.12 15.30
CA ILE A 180 -13.38 -23.28 15.87
C ILE A 180 -13.40 -23.18 17.39
N GLU A 181 -13.79 -24.27 18.06
CA GLU A 181 -13.65 -24.41 19.51
C GLU A 181 -12.25 -24.87 19.88
N GLN A 182 -11.79 -25.92 19.21
CA GLN A 182 -10.59 -26.66 19.57
C GLN A 182 -9.90 -27.19 18.31
N ILE A 183 -8.57 -27.16 18.35
CA ILE A 183 -7.69 -27.70 17.32
C ILE A 183 -6.86 -28.79 17.97
N VAL A 184 -6.92 -29.98 17.40
CA VAL A 184 -6.26 -31.18 17.93
C VAL A 184 -5.18 -31.62 16.95
N CYS A 185 -3.93 -31.31 17.27
CA CYS A 185 -2.76 -31.69 16.47
C CYS A 185 -2.35 -33.13 16.78
N CYS A 186 -2.20 -33.96 15.75
CA CYS A 186 -1.97 -35.40 15.87
C CYS A 186 -0.70 -35.83 15.10
N PRO A 187 0.45 -36.08 15.76
CA PRO A 187 0.68 -35.94 17.19
C PRO A 187 1.00 -34.51 17.66
N GLY A 188 1.20 -33.56 16.73
CA GLY A 188 1.72 -32.23 17.07
C GLY A 188 3.18 -32.27 17.53
N ASN A 189 3.66 -31.18 18.13
CA ASN A 189 5.02 -31.04 18.64
C ASN A 189 5.08 -30.18 19.91
N GLY A 190 6.29 -29.92 20.41
CA GLY A 190 6.51 -29.11 21.61
C GLY A 190 5.92 -27.70 21.52
N GLY A 191 5.88 -27.10 20.34
CA GLY A 191 5.29 -25.76 20.14
C GLY A 191 3.76 -25.78 20.21
N THR A 192 3.11 -26.70 19.49
CA THR A 192 1.64 -26.82 19.54
C THR A 192 1.13 -27.26 20.93
N ALA A 193 1.99 -27.85 21.76
CA ALA A 193 1.67 -28.16 23.16
C ALA A 193 1.65 -26.91 24.08
N VAL A 194 2.40 -25.86 23.74
CA VAL A 194 2.56 -24.65 24.59
C VAL A 194 1.94 -23.38 24.00
N GLU A 195 1.49 -23.43 22.74
CA GLU A 195 0.85 -22.30 22.04
C GLU A 195 -0.38 -21.75 22.79
N GLY A 196 -1.09 -22.62 23.52
CA GLY A 196 -2.25 -22.26 24.33
C GLY A 196 -3.51 -21.99 23.51
N GLY A 197 -4.51 -21.38 24.16
CA GLY A 197 -5.79 -21.05 23.52
C GLY A 197 -6.59 -22.29 23.09
N LYS A 198 -6.76 -22.47 21.78
CA LYS A 198 -7.60 -23.53 21.18
C LYS A 198 -6.82 -24.80 20.82
N ILE A 199 -5.48 -24.77 20.87
CA ILE A 199 -4.62 -25.81 20.30
C ILE A 199 -4.19 -26.80 21.40
N ILE A 200 -4.37 -28.09 21.13
CA ILE A 200 -3.88 -29.19 21.96
C ILE A 200 -3.25 -30.28 21.09
N ASN A 201 -2.42 -31.12 21.70
CA ASN A 201 -1.88 -32.32 21.05
C ASN A 201 -2.67 -33.56 21.47
N ALA A 202 -2.83 -34.52 20.57
CA ALA A 202 -3.32 -35.86 20.86
C ALA A 202 -2.31 -36.92 20.37
N PRO A 203 -2.05 -38.00 21.12
CA PRO A 203 -1.07 -39.01 20.72
C PRO A 203 -1.55 -39.75 19.46
N LEU A 204 -0.63 -39.99 18.53
CA LEU A 204 -0.88 -40.78 17.32
C LEU A 204 0.01 -42.04 17.31
N PRO A 205 -0.30 -43.06 18.12
CA PRO A 205 0.44 -44.32 18.12
C PRO A 205 0.33 -45.00 16.76
N GLY A 206 1.43 -45.54 16.23
CA GLY A 206 1.45 -46.28 14.96
C GLY A 206 1.47 -45.42 13.69
N GLN A 207 1.11 -44.13 13.77
CA GLN A 207 1.04 -43.20 12.62
C GLN A 207 0.20 -43.73 11.43
N ASP A 208 -0.86 -44.49 11.71
CA ASP A 208 -1.72 -45.10 10.70
C ASP A 208 -3.08 -44.41 10.56
N ASN A 209 -3.73 -44.61 9.41
CA ASN A 209 -5.02 -44.00 9.08
C ASN A 209 -6.17 -44.46 10.00
N ALA A 210 -6.11 -45.68 10.56
CA ALA A 210 -7.17 -46.19 11.43
C ALA A 210 -7.19 -45.45 12.77
N THR A 211 -6.00 -45.16 13.31
CA THR A 211 -5.84 -44.35 14.52
C THR A 211 -6.34 -42.92 14.30
N ILE A 212 -6.07 -42.31 13.14
CA ILE A 212 -6.59 -40.97 12.80
C ILE A 212 -8.13 -40.97 12.78
N VAL A 213 -8.76 -41.96 12.14
CA VAL A 213 -10.22 -42.10 12.11
C VAL A 213 -10.79 -42.28 13.51
N GLN A 214 -10.14 -43.06 14.37
CA GLN A 214 -10.54 -43.21 15.76
C GLN A 214 -10.50 -41.87 16.52
N LEU A 215 -9.42 -41.10 16.36
CA LEU A 215 -9.29 -39.78 16.97
C LEU A 215 -10.34 -38.80 16.41
N THR A 216 -10.62 -38.83 15.10
CA THR A 216 -11.70 -38.03 14.49
C THR A 216 -13.04 -38.31 15.17
N LYS A 217 -13.38 -39.59 15.39
CA LYS A 217 -14.62 -40.00 16.09
C LYS A 217 -14.59 -39.60 17.57
N GLN A 218 -13.47 -39.80 18.25
CA GLN A 218 -13.30 -39.49 19.68
C GLN A 218 -13.45 -38.00 19.99
N TYR A 219 -12.81 -37.14 19.20
CA TYR A 219 -12.88 -35.69 19.36
C TYR A 219 -14.05 -35.05 18.62
N GLN A 220 -14.92 -35.86 18.01
CA GLN A 220 -16.07 -35.40 17.22
C GLN A 220 -15.70 -34.31 16.19
N ALA A 221 -14.51 -34.45 15.60
CA ALA A 221 -13.94 -33.45 14.73
C ALA A 221 -14.83 -33.24 13.50
N ARG A 222 -15.11 -31.98 13.17
CA ARG A 222 -15.90 -31.61 11.99
C ARG A 222 -15.06 -31.50 10.74
N MET A 223 -13.76 -31.21 10.90
CA MET A 223 -12.79 -31.15 9.82
C MET A 223 -11.51 -31.88 10.20
N VAL A 224 -10.90 -32.56 9.23
CA VAL A 224 -9.54 -33.12 9.32
C VAL A 224 -8.69 -32.45 8.26
N VAL A 225 -7.59 -31.82 8.66
CA VAL A 225 -6.63 -31.16 7.79
C VAL A 225 -5.36 -32.01 7.74
N VAL A 226 -5.03 -32.52 6.56
CA VAL A 226 -3.89 -33.42 6.39
C VAL A 226 -2.65 -32.61 5.99
N GLY A 227 -1.67 -32.53 6.89
CA GLY A 227 -0.42 -31.81 6.66
C GLY A 227 0.57 -32.55 5.76
N PRO A 228 1.01 -33.78 6.11
CA PRO A 228 1.99 -34.54 5.34
C PRO A 228 1.38 -35.33 4.18
N GLU A 229 2.23 -35.70 3.23
CA GLU A 229 1.88 -36.45 2.02
C GLU A 229 1.52 -37.91 2.28
N ALA A 230 2.20 -38.58 3.21
CA ALA A 230 2.08 -40.03 3.39
C ALA A 230 0.62 -40.46 3.69
N PRO A 231 -0.12 -39.83 4.62
CA PRO A 231 -1.52 -40.19 4.86
C PRO A 231 -2.43 -39.96 3.65
N LEU A 232 -2.13 -38.98 2.78
CA LEU A 232 -2.88 -38.74 1.54
C LEU A 232 -2.68 -39.88 0.54
N VAL A 233 -1.43 -40.29 0.35
CA VAL A 233 -1.07 -41.42 -0.54
C VAL A 233 -1.60 -42.76 -0.01
N ASP A 234 -1.69 -42.91 1.31
CA ASP A 234 -2.29 -44.08 1.96
C ASP A 234 -3.84 -44.03 2.00
N GLY A 235 -4.45 -42.98 1.42
CA GLY A 235 -5.91 -42.89 1.25
C GLY A 235 -6.68 -42.49 2.50
N LEU A 236 -6.10 -41.71 3.41
CA LEU A 236 -6.78 -41.23 4.62
C LEU A 236 -8.11 -40.52 4.29
N VAL A 237 -8.12 -39.69 3.25
CA VAL A 237 -9.32 -38.93 2.82
C VAL A 237 -10.44 -39.88 2.38
N ASP A 238 -10.10 -40.93 1.63
CA ASP A 238 -11.05 -41.96 1.21
C ASP A 238 -11.63 -42.74 2.39
N VAL A 239 -10.77 -43.10 3.36
CA VAL A 239 -11.20 -43.79 4.58
C VAL A 239 -12.09 -42.90 5.44
N LEU A 240 -11.76 -41.61 5.60
CA LEU A 240 -12.59 -40.65 6.33
C LEU A 240 -13.95 -40.44 5.66
N ALA A 241 -14.00 -40.32 4.33
CA ALA A 241 -15.25 -40.18 3.59
C ALA A 241 -16.19 -41.39 3.81
N LYS A 242 -15.62 -42.59 3.96
CA LYS A 242 -16.37 -43.83 4.23
C LYS A 242 -16.80 -43.97 5.69
N GLU A 243 -15.88 -43.75 6.62
CA GLU A 243 -16.06 -44.05 8.06
C GLU A 243 -16.65 -42.88 8.86
N CYS A 244 -16.51 -41.66 8.34
CA CYS A 244 -16.88 -40.40 8.96
C CYS A 244 -17.50 -39.44 7.90
N PRO A 245 -18.63 -39.80 7.25
CA PRO A 245 -19.16 -39.06 6.10
C PRO A 245 -19.56 -37.61 6.40
N ASP A 246 -19.78 -37.27 7.67
CA ASP A 246 -20.08 -35.92 8.13
C ASP A 246 -18.83 -35.06 8.38
N VAL A 247 -17.63 -35.54 8.05
CA VAL A 247 -16.37 -34.84 8.31
C VAL A 247 -15.80 -34.28 7.03
N TRP A 248 -15.45 -33.00 7.04
CA TRP A 248 -14.71 -32.37 5.95
C TRP A 248 -13.24 -32.79 5.99
N ALA A 249 -12.82 -33.63 5.04
CA ALA A 249 -11.42 -34.02 4.90
C ALA A 249 -10.71 -33.08 3.92
N PHE A 250 -9.91 -32.14 4.44
CA PHE A 250 -9.14 -31.20 3.62
C PHE A 250 -7.82 -31.85 3.18
N GLY A 251 -7.83 -32.35 1.95
CA GLY A 251 -6.72 -33.02 1.27
C GLY A 251 -7.24 -33.84 0.10
N PRO A 252 -6.39 -34.18 -0.89
CA PRO A 252 -6.82 -34.97 -2.03
C PRO A 252 -7.07 -36.43 -1.65
N THR A 253 -7.96 -37.11 -2.38
CA THR A 253 -8.10 -38.57 -2.33
C THR A 253 -6.82 -39.26 -2.78
N GLN A 254 -6.66 -40.54 -2.47
CA GLN A 254 -5.51 -41.34 -2.93
C GLN A 254 -5.30 -41.24 -4.45
N ALA A 255 -6.40 -41.30 -5.21
CA ALA A 255 -6.35 -41.22 -6.66
C ALA A 255 -5.94 -39.83 -7.18
N ALA A 256 -6.30 -38.75 -6.47
CA ALA A 256 -5.87 -37.39 -6.81
C ALA A 256 -4.43 -37.10 -6.32
N ALA A 257 -4.03 -37.71 -5.20
CA ALA A 257 -2.67 -37.64 -4.66
C ALA A 257 -1.61 -38.33 -5.53
N GLU A 258 -2.04 -39.08 -6.57
CA GLU A 258 -1.17 -39.64 -7.60
C GLU A 258 -0.28 -38.57 -8.27
N LEU A 259 -0.75 -37.31 -8.32
CA LEU A 259 0.03 -36.15 -8.81
C LEU A 259 1.36 -35.92 -8.05
N GLU A 260 1.46 -36.33 -6.79
CA GLU A 260 2.71 -36.33 -6.04
C GLU A 260 3.32 -37.73 -5.94
N ALA A 261 2.47 -38.75 -5.74
CA ALA A 261 2.92 -40.12 -5.50
C ALA A 261 3.68 -40.74 -6.67
N SER A 262 3.40 -40.29 -7.91
CA SER A 262 4.04 -40.79 -9.12
C SER A 262 4.44 -39.66 -10.07
N LYS A 263 5.73 -39.33 -10.13
CA LYS A 263 6.25 -38.32 -11.07
C LYS A 263 6.03 -38.74 -12.52
N ALA A 264 6.10 -40.04 -12.82
CA ALA A 264 5.79 -40.56 -14.14
C ALA A 264 4.35 -40.22 -14.56
N PHE A 265 3.38 -40.47 -13.66
CA PHE A 265 1.98 -40.11 -13.88
C PHE A 265 1.81 -38.62 -14.11
N THR A 266 2.40 -37.78 -13.26
CA THR A 266 2.29 -36.32 -13.38
C THR A 266 2.82 -35.81 -14.71
N LYS A 267 3.94 -36.35 -15.18
CA LYS A 267 4.51 -35.97 -16.46
C LYS A 267 3.62 -36.40 -17.63
N ASP A 268 3.06 -37.61 -17.59
CA ASP A 268 2.10 -38.10 -18.59
C ASP A 268 0.83 -37.22 -18.62
N PHE A 269 0.30 -36.87 -17.43
CA PHE A 269 -0.85 -35.99 -17.26
C PHE A 269 -0.60 -34.59 -17.83
N LEU A 270 0.52 -33.96 -17.47
CA LEU A 270 0.88 -32.61 -17.94
C LEU A 270 1.00 -32.58 -19.47
N LEU A 271 1.66 -33.58 -20.07
CA LEU A 271 1.83 -33.68 -21.52
C LEU A 271 0.49 -33.90 -22.23
N GLN A 272 -0.33 -34.84 -21.77
CA GLN A 272 -1.64 -35.16 -22.35
C GLN A 272 -2.57 -33.94 -22.39
N HIS A 273 -2.44 -33.06 -21.40
CA HIS A 273 -3.30 -31.89 -21.26
C HIS A 273 -2.66 -30.59 -21.73
N ASN A 274 -1.48 -30.62 -22.35
CA ASN A 274 -0.74 -29.42 -22.79
C ASN A 274 -0.52 -28.42 -21.66
N ILE A 275 -0.02 -28.89 -20.51
CA ILE A 275 0.45 -28.06 -19.40
C ILE A 275 1.98 -28.06 -19.46
N PRO A 276 2.64 -26.88 -19.56
CA PRO A 276 4.09 -26.82 -19.76
C PRO A 276 4.90 -27.56 -18.69
N THR A 277 5.78 -28.46 -19.13
CA THR A 277 6.72 -29.19 -18.28
C THR A 277 7.97 -29.58 -19.08
N ALA A 278 9.07 -29.92 -18.39
CA ALA A 278 10.30 -30.37 -19.05
C ALA A 278 10.02 -31.56 -19.98
N ARG A 279 10.66 -31.59 -21.15
CA ARG A 279 10.63 -32.77 -22.03
C ARG A 279 11.15 -33.96 -21.24
N TYR A 280 10.46 -35.09 -21.30
CA TYR A 280 10.80 -36.25 -20.48
C TYR A 280 10.48 -37.56 -21.20
N ARG A 281 10.97 -38.66 -20.61
CA ARG A 281 10.54 -40.01 -20.92
C ARG A 281 10.60 -40.91 -19.67
N ASN A 282 9.60 -41.77 -19.51
CA ASN A 282 9.47 -42.73 -18.42
C ASN A 282 10.05 -44.10 -18.81
N PHE A 283 10.70 -44.78 -17.87
CA PHE A 283 11.33 -46.10 -18.08
C PHE A 283 11.08 -47.06 -16.93
N THR A 284 10.73 -48.30 -17.26
CA THR A 284 10.58 -49.42 -16.31
C THR A 284 11.65 -50.50 -16.47
N LYS A 285 12.50 -50.39 -17.51
CA LYS A 285 13.66 -51.26 -17.73
C LYS A 285 14.95 -50.44 -17.86
N VAL A 286 15.99 -50.89 -17.17
CA VAL A 286 17.29 -50.21 -17.09
C VAL A 286 17.96 -50.13 -18.45
N GLU A 287 17.91 -51.21 -19.23
CA GLU A 287 18.57 -51.30 -20.54
C GLU A 287 17.97 -50.32 -21.55
N GLU A 288 16.65 -50.12 -21.50
CA GLU A 288 15.94 -49.16 -22.34
C GLU A 288 16.29 -47.72 -21.95
N ALA A 289 16.37 -47.43 -20.64
CA ALA A 289 16.78 -46.13 -20.13
C ALA A 289 18.22 -45.78 -20.54
N ILE A 290 19.16 -46.72 -20.39
CA ILE A 290 20.57 -46.52 -20.80
C ILE A 290 20.67 -46.34 -22.32
N THR A 291 19.89 -47.10 -23.12
CA THR A 291 19.85 -46.93 -24.58
C THR A 291 19.36 -45.54 -24.96
N TYR A 292 18.33 -45.03 -24.28
CA TYR A 292 17.84 -43.66 -24.47
C TYR A 292 18.92 -42.63 -24.12
N VAL A 293 19.55 -42.72 -22.94
CA VAL A 293 20.63 -41.80 -22.52
C VAL A 293 21.78 -41.79 -23.53
N ASN A 294 22.14 -42.95 -24.08
CA ASN A 294 23.19 -43.04 -25.11
C ASN A 294 22.82 -42.31 -26.40
N SER A 295 21.53 -42.31 -26.78
CA SER A 295 21.01 -41.62 -27.96
C SER A 295 20.93 -40.09 -27.82
N LEU A 296 21.03 -39.56 -26.61
CA LEU A 296 20.92 -38.12 -26.34
C LEU A 296 22.25 -37.39 -26.58
N ASP A 297 22.13 -36.15 -27.05
CA ASP A 297 23.22 -35.17 -27.15
C ASP A 297 23.33 -34.37 -25.84
N ILE A 298 24.00 -34.95 -24.86
CA ILE A 298 24.06 -34.41 -23.48
C ILE A 298 24.88 -33.11 -23.38
N GLU A 299 25.75 -32.83 -24.36
CA GLU A 299 26.50 -31.57 -24.40
C GLU A 299 25.57 -30.37 -24.65
N ASN A 300 24.50 -30.57 -25.43
CA ASN A 300 23.53 -29.52 -25.76
C ASN A 300 22.20 -29.63 -24.98
N ASP A 301 21.91 -30.78 -24.38
CA ASP A 301 20.67 -31.06 -23.66
C ASP A 301 20.96 -31.90 -22.39
N ARG A 302 21.40 -31.22 -21.33
CA ARG A 302 21.65 -31.86 -20.03
C ARG A 302 20.37 -32.49 -19.48
N GLN A 303 20.50 -33.62 -18.78
CA GLN A 303 19.36 -34.38 -18.26
C GLN A 303 19.30 -34.37 -16.73
N VAL A 304 18.11 -34.60 -16.20
CA VAL A 304 17.79 -34.84 -14.80
C VAL A 304 17.19 -36.23 -14.68
N VAL A 305 17.62 -37.01 -13.69
CA VAL A 305 17.14 -38.38 -13.47
C VAL A 305 16.38 -38.43 -12.16
N LYS A 306 15.11 -38.86 -12.20
CA LYS A 306 14.22 -38.87 -11.04
C LYS A 306 13.61 -40.25 -10.81
N ALA A 307 13.56 -40.68 -9.54
CA ALA A 307 12.72 -41.79 -9.12
C ALA A 307 11.23 -41.38 -9.17
N SER A 308 10.37 -42.24 -9.71
CA SER A 308 8.95 -41.90 -9.89
C SER A 308 8.22 -41.80 -8.55
N GLY A 309 8.48 -42.72 -7.61
CA GLY A 309 7.80 -42.75 -6.32
C GLY A 309 8.28 -41.72 -5.30
N LEU A 310 7.70 -41.79 -4.10
CA LEU A 310 8.08 -40.95 -2.97
C LEU A 310 9.47 -41.35 -2.43
N ALA A 311 10.48 -40.51 -2.70
CA ALA A 311 11.86 -40.69 -2.26
C ALA A 311 12.34 -39.59 -1.30
N ALA A 312 11.41 -38.97 -0.55
CA ALA A 312 11.67 -37.90 0.44
C ALA A 312 12.61 -36.78 -0.08
N GLY A 313 12.44 -36.38 -1.34
CA GLY A 313 13.25 -35.35 -2.01
C GLY A 313 14.68 -35.77 -2.39
N LYS A 314 15.13 -36.99 -2.07
CA LYS A 314 16.48 -37.50 -2.38
C LYS A 314 16.57 -38.21 -3.73
N GLY A 315 15.44 -38.64 -4.28
CA GLY A 315 15.38 -39.36 -5.56
C GLY A 315 15.48 -38.48 -6.80
N VAL A 316 16.15 -37.32 -6.73
CA VAL A 316 16.38 -36.40 -7.86
C VAL A 316 17.88 -36.20 -8.02
N LEU A 317 18.44 -36.71 -9.12
CA LEU A 317 19.87 -36.68 -9.42
C LEU A 317 20.11 -35.73 -10.61
N LEU A 318 21.13 -34.87 -10.48
CA LEU A 318 21.48 -33.83 -11.46
C LEU A 318 22.83 -34.12 -12.13
N PRO A 319 22.94 -35.20 -12.94
CA PRO A 319 24.19 -35.55 -13.60
C PRO A 319 24.65 -34.43 -14.55
N THR A 320 25.95 -34.30 -14.74
CA THR A 320 26.58 -33.32 -15.66
C THR A 320 27.14 -33.99 -16.92
N THR A 321 27.39 -35.30 -16.86
CA THR A 321 27.94 -36.08 -17.99
C THR A 321 27.04 -37.25 -18.37
N LYS A 322 27.32 -37.86 -19.54
CA LYS A 322 26.60 -39.05 -20.00
C LYS A 322 26.81 -40.24 -19.07
N GLU A 323 28.04 -40.42 -18.61
CA GLU A 323 28.45 -41.48 -17.70
C GLU A 323 27.77 -41.32 -16.33
N GLU A 324 27.73 -40.10 -15.80
CA GLU A 324 27.00 -39.80 -14.56
C GLU A 324 25.49 -40.03 -14.72
N THR A 325 24.92 -39.72 -15.89
CA THR A 325 23.50 -39.96 -16.17
C THR A 325 23.18 -41.45 -16.18
N ILE A 326 24.03 -42.27 -16.80
CA ILE A 326 23.89 -43.74 -16.79
C ILE A 326 24.04 -44.27 -15.36
N GLN A 327 24.96 -43.72 -14.58
CA GLN A 327 25.16 -44.14 -13.19
C GLN A 327 23.94 -43.79 -12.32
N ALA A 328 23.38 -42.59 -12.48
CA ALA A 328 22.15 -42.17 -11.79
C ALA A 328 20.96 -43.08 -12.12
N VAL A 329 20.82 -43.52 -13.38
CA VAL A 329 19.79 -44.49 -13.78
C VAL A 329 19.98 -45.83 -13.06
N LYS A 330 21.22 -46.34 -12.99
CA LYS A 330 21.53 -47.60 -12.28
C LYS A 330 21.28 -47.48 -10.78
N GLU A 331 21.66 -46.37 -10.17
CA GLU A 331 21.44 -46.12 -8.74
C GLU A 331 19.95 -46.18 -8.38
N ILE A 332 19.10 -45.58 -9.21
CA ILE A 332 17.65 -45.56 -9.01
C ILE A 332 17.03 -46.95 -9.26
N MET A 333 17.37 -47.59 -10.39
CA MET A 333 16.62 -48.76 -10.88
C MET A 333 17.28 -50.11 -10.59
N SER A 334 18.61 -50.20 -10.63
CA SER A 334 19.36 -51.44 -10.40
C SER A 334 19.69 -51.64 -8.93
N ASP A 335 20.29 -50.60 -8.31
CA ASP A 335 20.78 -50.67 -6.93
C ASP A 335 19.63 -50.51 -5.93
N LYS A 336 18.42 -50.17 -6.42
CA LYS A 336 17.22 -49.92 -5.63
C LYS A 336 17.49 -49.01 -4.44
N ALA A 337 18.32 -47.98 -4.63
CA ALA A 337 18.72 -47.04 -3.57
C ALA A 337 17.50 -46.36 -2.91
N PHE A 338 16.37 -46.32 -3.62
CA PHE A 338 15.10 -45.75 -3.15
C PHE A 338 13.97 -46.79 -3.03
N GLY A 339 14.29 -48.08 -2.97
CA GLY A 339 13.30 -49.16 -2.86
C GLY A 339 12.32 -49.19 -4.04
N ALA A 340 11.04 -49.45 -3.76
CA ALA A 340 9.98 -49.50 -4.77
C ALA A 340 9.74 -48.15 -5.48
N ALA A 341 10.15 -47.03 -4.89
CA ALA A 341 10.04 -45.71 -5.53
C ALA A 341 10.90 -45.60 -6.80
N GLY A 342 11.93 -46.45 -6.93
CA GLY A 342 12.84 -46.51 -8.09
C GLY A 342 12.44 -47.50 -9.18
N ASP A 343 11.33 -48.24 -9.04
CA ASP A 343 10.89 -49.22 -10.04
C ASP A 343 10.55 -48.56 -11.40
N THR A 344 10.23 -47.27 -11.39
CA THR A 344 10.11 -46.43 -12.60
C THR A 344 11.01 -45.21 -12.49
N CYS A 345 11.78 -44.95 -13.54
CA CYS A 345 12.69 -43.80 -13.66
C CYS A 345 12.14 -42.80 -14.69
N VAL A 346 12.19 -41.52 -14.35
CA VAL A 346 11.87 -40.40 -15.24
C VAL A 346 13.17 -39.71 -15.62
N ILE A 347 13.44 -39.58 -16.92
CA ILE A 347 14.58 -38.82 -17.44
C ILE A 347 14.02 -37.60 -18.15
N GLU A 348 14.42 -36.39 -17.73
CA GLU A 348 13.90 -35.13 -18.27
C GLU A 348 15.01 -34.14 -18.64
N SER A 349 14.73 -33.22 -19.57
CA SER A 349 15.62 -32.10 -19.89
C SER A 349 15.82 -31.21 -18.66
N PHE A 350 17.06 -30.80 -18.45
CA PHE A 350 17.44 -29.82 -17.43
C PHE A 350 16.94 -28.42 -17.83
N LEU A 351 16.08 -27.85 -17.01
CA LEU A 351 15.57 -26.49 -17.19
C LEU A 351 16.43 -25.48 -16.41
N THR A 352 16.52 -24.26 -16.92
CA THR A 352 17.22 -23.14 -16.28
C THR A 352 16.29 -21.96 -16.05
N GLY A 353 16.46 -21.29 -14.91
CA GLY A 353 15.61 -20.19 -14.47
C GLY A 353 15.57 -20.11 -12.93
N PRO A 354 14.93 -19.09 -12.36
CA PRO A 354 14.58 -19.10 -10.95
C PRO A 354 13.46 -20.13 -10.69
N GLU A 355 13.63 -20.90 -9.63
CA GLU A 355 12.57 -21.76 -9.08
C GLU A 355 11.62 -20.94 -8.21
N ALA A 356 10.33 -21.28 -8.24
CA ALA A 356 9.30 -20.71 -7.37
C ALA A 356 8.30 -21.78 -6.93
N SER A 357 7.83 -21.67 -5.69
CA SER A 357 6.81 -22.53 -5.08
C SER A 357 5.46 -21.83 -5.19
N CYS A 358 4.56 -22.35 -6.02
CA CYS A 358 3.26 -21.76 -6.28
C CYS A 358 2.14 -22.65 -5.73
N LEU A 359 1.50 -22.23 -4.65
CA LEU A 359 0.47 -23.01 -3.95
C LEU A 359 -0.91 -22.47 -4.31
N ALA A 360 -1.90 -23.35 -4.46
CA ALA A 360 -3.30 -22.97 -4.70
C ALA A 360 -4.25 -23.74 -3.79
N PHE A 361 -5.28 -23.07 -3.28
CA PHE A 361 -6.46 -23.73 -2.71
C PHE A 361 -7.30 -24.29 -3.84
N CYS A 362 -7.79 -25.52 -3.71
CA CYS A 362 -8.54 -26.24 -4.75
C CYS A 362 -9.78 -26.92 -4.18
N ASP A 363 -10.91 -26.83 -4.90
CA ASP A 363 -12.21 -27.38 -4.49
C ASP A 363 -12.75 -28.46 -5.44
N GLY A 364 -11.88 -28.99 -6.30
CA GLY A 364 -12.22 -29.95 -7.35
C GLY A 364 -12.63 -29.32 -8.68
N LYS A 365 -12.85 -27.99 -8.77
CA LYS A 365 -13.18 -27.29 -10.03
C LYS A 365 -12.51 -25.92 -10.17
N THR A 366 -12.24 -25.26 -9.04
CA THR A 366 -11.65 -23.93 -8.92
C THR A 366 -10.28 -24.06 -8.29
N ALA A 367 -9.34 -23.23 -8.72
CA ALA A 367 -8.11 -22.98 -7.99
C ALA A 367 -7.98 -21.49 -7.64
N ARG A 368 -7.45 -21.18 -6.46
CA ARG A 368 -7.11 -19.83 -6.00
C ARG A 368 -5.65 -19.79 -5.58
N LEU A 369 -4.82 -19.08 -6.33
CA LEU A 369 -3.38 -19.06 -6.13
C LEU A 369 -3.01 -18.20 -4.90
N MET A 370 -2.11 -18.71 -4.07
CA MET A 370 -1.50 -18.00 -2.94
C MET A 370 -0.30 -17.16 -3.44
N PRO A 371 0.20 -16.18 -2.66
CA PRO A 371 1.45 -15.50 -2.98
C PRO A 371 2.57 -16.53 -3.19
N ALA A 372 3.26 -16.45 -4.33
CA ALA A 372 4.34 -17.38 -4.64
C ALA A 372 5.44 -17.26 -3.57
N ALA A 373 6.01 -18.40 -3.18
CA ALA A 373 7.13 -18.47 -2.26
C ALA A 373 8.39 -18.93 -2.98
N GLN A 374 9.55 -18.72 -2.37
CA GLN A 374 10.79 -19.35 -2.81
C GLN A 374 11.52 -19.91 -1.58
N ASP A 375 11.92 -21.17 -1.67
CA ASP A 375 12.60 -21.88 -0.60
C ASP A 375 14.12 -21.97 -0.85
N HIS A 376 14.85 -22.32 0.20
CA HIS A 376 16.29 -22.53 0.15
C HIS A 376 16.61 -23.96 0.61
N LYS A 377 16.73 -24.89 -0.33
CA LYS A 377 16.95 -26.32 -0.05
C LYS A 377 18.34 -26.65 0.48
N ARG A 378 19.36 -25.87 0.14
CA ARG A 378 20.77 -26.16 0.46
C ARG A 378 21.09 -25.83 1.92
N ALA A 379 21.88 -26.71 2.56
CA ALA A 379 22.16 -26.65 3.99
C ALA A 379 22.97 -25.41 4.41
N LEU A 380 23.93 -24.97 3.58
CA LEU A 380 24.87 -23.90 3.90
C LEU A 380 24.57 -22.63 3.08
N ASP A 381 25.20 -21.52 3.49
CA ASP A 381 25.13 -20.25 2.79
C ASP A 381 25.67 -20.38 1.34
N ASN A 382 25.29 -19.45 0.47
CA ASN A 382 25.59 -19.44 -0.96
C ASN A 382 25.04 -20.65 -1.74
N ASP A 383 24.03 -21.31 -1.18
CA ASP A 383 23.41 -22.53 -1.71
C ASP A 383 24.39 -23.72 -1.82
N GLU A 384 25.30 -23.83 -0.84
CA GLU A 384 26.26 -24.94 -0.73
C GLU A 384 25.77 -26.07 0.20
N GLY A 385 26.52 -27.17 0.20
CA GLY A 385 26.22 -28.34 1.02
C GLY A 385 25.11 -29.24 0.46
N LEU A 386 24.68 -30.20 1.27
CA LEU A 386 23.66 -31.18 0.89
C LEU A 386 22.26 -30.54 0.76
N ASN A 387 21.41 -31.15 -0.06
CA ASN A 387 19.99 -30.79 -0.09
C ASN A 387 19.33 -31.21 1.23
N THR A 388 18.44 -30.35 1.70
CA THR A 388 17.66 -30.50 2.94
C THR A 388 16.17 -30.44 2.60
N GLY A 389 15.32 -30.53 3.63
CA GLY A 389 13.89 -30.23 3.48
C GLY A 389 13.58 -28.73 3.30
N GLY A 390 14.58 -27.85 3.38
CA GLY A 390 14.45 -26.40 3.31
C GLY A 390 14.99 -25.71 4.57
N MET A 391 15.93 -24.78 4.39
CA MET A 391 16.60 -23.99 5.45
C MET A 391 15.98 -22.58 5.63
N GLY A 392 15.03 -22.21 4.79
CA GLY A 392 14.31 -20.96 4.85
C GLY A 392 13.43 -20.76 3.63
N ALA A 393 12.53 -19.80 3.71
CA ALA A 393 11.65 -19.41 2.61
C ALA A 393 11.22 -17.94 2.76
N TYR A 394 10.67 -17.36 1.70
CA TYR A 394 10.02 -16.05 1.75
C TYR A 394 8.86 -15.95 0.76
N ALA A 395 7.94 -15.04 1.03
CA ALA A 395 6.80 -14.70 0.18
C ALA A 395 6.43 -13.20 0.33
N PRO A 396 5.96 -12.53 -0.73
CA PRO A 396 5.90 -13.01 -2.12
C PRO A 396 7.29 -13.10 -2.77
N ALA A 397 7.47 -14.06 -3.69
CA ALA A 397 8.70 -14.26 -4.45
C ALA A 397 8.79 -13.24 -5.60
N PRO A 398 9.77 -12.31 -5.61
CA PRO A 398 9.83 -11.23 -6.62
C PRO A 398 10.05 -11.72 -8.06
N CYS A 399 10.51 -12.95 -8.24
CA CYS A 399 10.70 -13.56 -9.57
C CYS A 399 9.36 -13.90 -10.25
N VAL A 400 8.27 -14.04 -9.51
CA VAL A 400 6.92 -14.27 -10.06
C VAL A 400 6.22 -12.92 -10.17
N THR A 401 6.16 -12.38 -11.39
CA THR A 401 5.45 -11.14 -11.68
C THR A 401 3.93 -11.35 -11.62
N PRO A 402 3.12 -10.29 -11.49
CA PRO A 402 1.65 -10.41 -11.52
C PRO A 402 1.11 -11.11 -12.77
N ASP A 403 1.75 -10.93 -13.93
CA ASP A 403 1.36 -11.61 -15.17
C ASP A 403 1.71 -13.09 -15.14
N LEU A 404 2.90 -13.45 -14.63
CA LEU A 404 3.27 -14.85 -14.41
C LEU A 404 2.36 -15.51 -13.37
N GLN A 405 1.95 -14.77 -12.34
CA GLN A 405 1.04 -15.27 -11.32
C GLN A 405 -0.31 -15.67 -11.94
N LYS A 406 -0.87 -14.85 -12.83
CA LYS A 406 -2.10 -15.19 -13.58
C LYS A 406 -1.92 -16.39 -14.49
N GLU A 407 -0.79 -16.48 -15.18
CA GLU A 407 -0.47 -17.62 -16.06
C GLU A 407 -0.38 -18.92 -15.26
N ILE A 408 0.31 -18.90 -14.13
CA ILE A 408 0.45 -20.07 -13.24
C ILE A 408 -0.89 -20.43 -12.61
N GLU A 409 -1.71 -19.46 -12.20
CA GLU A 409 -3.06 -19.73 -11.70
C GLU A 409 -3.92 -20.43 -12.76
N ALA A 410 -3.87 -20.00 -14.02
CA ALA A 410 -4.55 -20.66 -15.11
C ALA A 410 -4.06 -22.11 -15.33
N MET A 411 -2.76 -22.37 -15.15
CA MET A 411 -2.20 -23.73 -15.18
C MET A 411 -2.73 -24.60 -14.02
N CYS A 412 -2.86 -24.04 -12.82
CA CYS A 412 -3.45 -24.72 -11.66
C CYS A 412 -4.95 -25.02 -11.88
N ILE A 413 -5.72 -24.05 -12.37
CA ILE A 413 -7.14 -24.22 -12.71
C ILE A 413 -7.29 -25.37 -13.72
N LYS A 414 -6.53 -25.33 -14.81
CA LYS A 414 -6.53 -26.37 -15.83
C LYS A 414 -6.17 -27.75 -15.28
N THR A 415 -5.21 -27.81 -14.35
CA THR A 415 -4.85 -29.08 -13.67
C THR A 415 -6.04 -29.63 -12.88
N VAL A 416 -6.71 -28.80 -12.09
CA VAL A 416 -7.87 -29.19 -11.28
C VAL A 416 -9.04 -29.64 -12.16
N GLU A 417 -9.35 -28.89 -13.22
CA GLU A 417 -10.40 -29.24 -14.19
C GLU A 417 -10.15 -30.60 -14.85
N LYS A 418 -8.91 -30.86 -15.29
CA LYS A 418 -8.57 -32.14 -15.96
C LYS A 418 -8.53 -33.32 -15.00
N MET A 419 -8.18 -33.10 -13.73
CA MET A 419 -8.33 -34.11 -12.69
C MET A 419 -9.80 -34.46 -12.43
N ALA A 420 -10.69 -33.46 -12.44
CA ALA A 420 -12.13 -33.69 -12.31
C ALA A 420 -12.72 -34.44 -13.52
N GLU A 421 -12.31 -34.10 -14.76
CA GLU A 421 -12.71 -34.82 -15.98
C GLU A 421 -12.28 -36.30 -15.96
N ARG A 422 -11.15 -36.64 -15.32
CA ARG A 422 -10.69 -38.02 -15.11
C ARG A 422 -11.53 -38.79 -14.07
N GLY A 423 -12.40 -38.11 -13.33
CA GLY A 423 -13.17 -38.69 -12.22
C GLY A 423 -12.40 -38.71 -10.89
N THR A 424 -11.30 -37.97 -10.79
CA THR A 424 -10.45 -37.86 -9.59
C THR A 424 -10.30 -36.40 -9.18
N PRO A 425 -11.38 -35.70 -8.79
CA PRO A 425 -11.34 -34.27 -8.50
C PRO A 425 -10.33 -33.94 -7.40
N TYR A 426 -9.56 -32.89 -7.60
CA TYR A 426 -8.49 -32.48 -6.70
C TYR A 426 -8.99 -31.43 -5.68
N VAL A 427 -9.05 -31.80 -4.40
CA VAL A 427 -9.48 -30.94 -3.28
C VAL A 427 -8.31 -30.78 -2.31
N GLY A 428 -8.08 -29.57 -1.78
CA GLY A 428 -7.01 -29.30 -0.82
C GLY A 428 -6.03 -28.24 -1.32
N VAL A 429 -4.73 -28.45 -1.09
CA VAL A 429 -3.68 -27.55 -1.60
C VAL A 429 -2.92 -28.22 -2.73
N LEU A 430 -2.96 -27.63 -3.91
CA LEU A 430 -2.09 -28.00 -5.02
C LEU A 430 -0.83 -27.14 -4.92
N TYR A 431 0.32 -27.76 -4.69
CA TYR A 431 1.62 -27.09 -4.76
C TYR A 431 2.24 -27.41 -6.11
N ALA A 432 2.60 -26.39 -6.86
CA ALA A 432 3.34 -26.48 -8.11
C ALA A 432 4.77 -25.95 -7.89
N GLY A 433 5.76 -26.83 -8.03
CA GLY A 433 7.15 -26.41 -8.15
C GLY A 433 7.38 -25.90 -9.57
N MET A 434 7.67 -24.62 -9.73
CA MET A 434 7.77 -23.94 -11.02
C MET A 434 9.20 -23.57 -11.35
N MET A 435 9.59 -23.75 -12.61
CA MET A 435 10.80 -23.18 -13.18
C MET A 435 10.40 -22.05 -14.14
N LEU A 436 10.88 -20.82 -13.88
CA LEU A 436 10.59 -19.66 -14.71
C LEU A 436 11.65 -19.53 -15.81
N THR A 437 11.35 -20.04 -17.00
CA THR A 437 12.30 -20.04 -18.12
C THR A 437 12.09 -18.80 -19.01
N PRO A 438 13.02 -18.47 -19.92
CA PRO A 438 12.80 -17.46 -20.95
C PRO A 438 11.59 -17.75 -21.87
N ASN A 439 11.12 -19.00 -21.91
CA ASN A 439 9.98 -19.45 -22.71
C ASN A 439 8.68 -19.57 -21.90
N GLY A 440 8.65 -19.03 -20.67
CA GLY A 440 7.50 -19.10 -19.77
C GLY A 440 7.70 -20.05 -18.58
N PRO A 441 6.66 -20.20 -17.74
CA PRO A 441 6.68 -21.06 -16.56
C PRO A 441 6.49 -22.54 -16.90
N TYR A 442 7.30 -23.42 -16.31
CA TYR A 442 7.25 -24.87 -16.49
C TYR A 442 7.08 -25.58 -15.15
N VAL A 443 6.14 -26.53 -15.08
CA VAL A 443 5.96 -27.37 -13.88
C VAL A 443 7.13 -28.36 -13.77
N LEU A 444 7.88 -28.30 -12.66
CA LEU A 444 8.91 -29.27 -12.30
C LEU A 444 8.29 -30.51 -11.65
N GLU A 445 7.38 -30.28 -10.70
CA GLU A 445 6.68 -31.30 -9.94
C GLU A 445 5.41 -30.72 -9.28
N PHE A 446 4.48 -31.60 -8.94
CA PHE A 446 3.38 -31.27 -8.04
C PHE A 446 3.60 -31.91 -6.69
N ASN A 447 3.17 -31.20 -5.66
CA ASN A 447 3.00 -31.72 -4.32
C ASN A 447 1.54 -31.52 -3.90
N CYS A 448 1.02 -32.43 -3.09
CA CYS A 448 -0.40 -32.56 -2.82
C CYS A 448 -0.88 -31.91 -1.51
N ARG A 449 -0.04 -31.03 -0.97
CA ARG A 449 -0.11 -30.47 0.38
C ARG A 449 0.73 -29.21 0.46
N PHE A 450 0.51 -28.46 1.52
CA PHE A 450 1.34 -27.34 1.93
C PHE A 450 2.85 -27.68 2.00
N GLY A 451 3.72 -26.76 1.59
CA GLY A 451 5.19 -26.90 1.68
C GLY A 451 5.72 -26.63 3.10
N ASP A 452 6.92 -27.09 3.42
CA ASP A 452 7.60 -26.79 4.69
C ASP A 452 9.07 -26.46 4.37
N PRO A 453 9.53 -25.19 4.44
CA PRO A 453 8.97 -24.12 5.28
C PRO A 453 8.09 -23.06 4.57
N GLU A 454 7.58 -23.30 3.36
CA GLU A 454 6.81 -22.29 2.62
C GLU A 454 5.50 -21.88 3.32
N THR A 455 4.85 -22.80 4.03
CA THR A 455 3.60 -22.53 4.76
C THR A 455 3.79 -21.46 5.84
N GLN A 456 4.95 -21.47 6.48
CA GLN A 456 5.32 -20.53 7.53
C GLN A 456 5.45 -19.10 7.02
N VAL A 457 5.59 -18.87 5.71
CA VAL A 457 5.61 -17.52 5.11
C VAL A 457 4.33 -17.18 4.35
N VAL A 458 3.59 -18.17 3.83
CA VAL A 458 2.34 -17.91 3.10
C VAL A 458 1.16 -17.66 4.04
N LEU A 459 0.94 -18.50 5.05
CA LEU A 459 -0.24 -18.37 5.93
C LEU A 459 -0.25 -17.10 6.79
N PRO A 460 0.87 -16.52 7.25
CA PRO A 460 0.87 -15.23 7.95
C PRO A 460 0.37 -14.04 7.11
N LEU A 461 0.42 -14.18 5.78
CA LEU A 461 -0.05 -13.19 4.83
C LEU A 461 -1.54 -13.35 4.51
N LEU A 462 -2.18 -14.47 4.86
CA LEU A 462 -3.59 -14.71 4.61
C LEU A 462 -4.47 -13.84 5.53
N GLU A 463 -5.39 -13.08 4.93
CA GLU A 463 -6.38 -12.26 5.65
C GLU A 463 -7.70 -12.98 5.82
N THR A 464 -8.12 -13.73 4.79
CA THR A 464 -9.36 -14.52 4.82
C THR A 464 -9.26 -15.67 5.84
N ASP A 465 -10.34 -15.95 6.56
CA ASP A 465 -10.39 -17.04 7.55
C ASP A 465 -10.06 -18.40 6.89
N LEU A 466 -8.94 -19.00 7.28
CA LEU A 466 -8.46 -20.28 6.75
C LEU A 466 -9.49 -21.40 6.90
N TYR A 467 -10.27 -21.39 7.98
CA TYR A 467 -11.30 -22.42 8.21
C TYR A 467 -12.40 -22.37 7.15
N GLU A 468 -12.88 -21.16 6.82
CA GLU A 468 -13.89 -20.97 5.77
C GLU A 468 -13.34 -21.31 4.39
N VAL A 469 -12.07 -20.97 4.10
CA VAL A 469 -11.41 -21.37 2.84
C VAL A 469 -11.33 -22.89 2.72
N MET A 470 -10.86 -23.59 3.76
CA MET A 470 -10.74 -25.05 3.76
C MET A 470 -12.10 -25.73 3.66
N LYS A 471 -13.12 -25.21 4.35
CA LYS A 471 -14.49 -25.68 4.25
C LYS A 471 -15.04 -25.50 2.84
N ALA A 472 -14.85 -24.32 2.23
CA ALA A 472 -15.28 -24.05 0.87
C ALA A 472 -14.60 -24.96 -0.16
N CYS A 473 -13.33 -25.32 0.07
CA CYS A 473 -12.64 -26.36 -0.72
C CYS A 473 -13.34 -27.71 -0.60
N CYS A 474 -13.66 -28.14 0.63
CA CYS A 474 -14.33 -29.42 0.86
C CYS A 474 -15.79 -29.45 0.35
N THR A 475 -16.45 -28.29 0.24
CA THR A 475 -17.85 -28.18 -0.22
C THR A 475 -18.00 -27.79 -1.69
N GLY A 476 -16.90 -27.56 -2.42
CA GLY A 476 -16.96 -27.18 -3.83
C GLY A 476 -17.53 -25.78 -4.06
N THR A 477 -17.28 -24.85 -3.14
CA THR A 477 -17.81 -23.47 -3.16
C THR A 477 -16.69 -22.43 -3.02
N LEU A 478 -15.45 -22.77 -3.43
CA LEU A 478 -14.31 -21.84 -3.31
C LEU A 478 -14.47 -20.61 -4.22
N ASP A 479 -15.24 -20.74 -5.31
CA ASP A 479 -15.64 -19.65 -6.19
C ASP A 479 -16.48 -18.56 -5.49
N GLN A 480 -17.09 -18.88 -4.34
CA GLN A 480 -17.90 -17.97 -3.55
C GLN A 480 -17.12 -17.29 -2.41
N VAL A 481 -15.84 -17.64 -2.23
CA VAL A 481 -14.98 -17.08 -1.20
C VAL A 481 -13.94 -16.15 -1.84
N ASP A 482 -13.91 -14.91 -1.36
CA ASP A 482 -12.85 -13.95 -1.71
C ASP A 482 -11.60 -14.22 -0.85
N VAL A 483 -10.64 -14.97 -1.42
CA VAL A 483 -9.39 -15.35 -0.76
C VAL A 483 -8.39 -14.21 -0.91
N ARG A 484 -8.18 -13.44 0.17
CA ARG A 484 -7.32 -12.25 0.19
C ARG A 484 -6.07 -12.47 1.04
N PHE A 485 -4.99 -11.86 0.58
CA PHE A 485 -3.71 -11.80 1.25
C PHE A 485 -3.29 -10.35 1.40
N LYS A 486 -2.49 -10.04 2.42
CA LYS A 486 -2.03 -8.68 2.72
C LYS A 486 -1.27 -8.08 1.55
N GLU A 487 -1.82 -7.03 0.96
CA GLU A 487 -1.15 -6.17 -0.02
C GLU A 487 -0.20 -5.24 0.77
N SER A 488 1.08 -5.14 0.40
CA SER A 488 2.14 -4.40 1.16
C SER A 488 2.65 -5.06 2.45
N CYS A 489 2.62 -6.38 2.54
CA CYS A 489 3.33 -7.13 3.57
C CYS A 489 4.12 -8.29 2.94
N SER A 490 5.33 -8.54 3.46
CA SER A 490 6.14 -9.71 3.12
C SER A 490 6.44 -10.53 4.37
N ALA A 491 6.66 -11.81 4.17
CA ALA A 491 7.07 -12.75 5.20
C ALA A 491 8.36 -13.46 4.77
N ALA A 492 9.28 -13.64 5.70
CA ALA A 492 10.47 -14.44 5.49
C ALA A 492 10.70 -15.32 6.71
N THR A 493 11.21 -16.53 6.50
CA THR A 493 11.47 -17.49 7.57
C THR A 493 12.87 -18.07 7.47
N VAL A 494 13.54 -18.15 8.62
CA VAL A 494 14.87 -18.77 8.77
C VAL A 494 14.71 -20.03 9.62
N VAL A 495 15.20 -21.17 9.14
CA VAL A 495 15.12 -22.44 9.87
C VAL A 495 16.33 -22.59 10.79
N GLY A 496 16.06 -22.85 12.07
CA GLY A 496 17.02 -23.37 13.02
C GLY A 496 17.06 -24.89 12.95
N ALA A 497 18.20 -25.45 12.56
CA ALA A 497 18.46 -26.88 12.48
C ALA A 497 19.50 -27.32 13.52
N ALA A 498 19.47 -28.59 13.90
CA ALA A 498 20.52 -29.18 14.73
C ALA A 498 21.84 -29.21 13.95
N LEU A 499 22.95 -28.80 14.58
CA LEU A 499 24.27 -28.81 13.98
C LEU A 499 24.61 -30.22 13.45
N GLY A 500 24.98 -30.33 12.17
CA GLY A 500 25.22 -31.60 11.47
C GLY A 500 24.08 -32.05 10.55
N TYR A 501 22.87 -31.48 10.66
CA TYR A 501 21.80 -31.71 9.69
C TYR A 501 22.22 -31.26 8.27
N PRO A 502 21.96 -32.02 7.18
CA PRO A 502 21.07 -33.20 7.09
C PRO A 502 21.69 -34.56 7.38
N GLU A 503 22.95 -34.60 7.82
CA GLU A 503 23.64 -35.82 8.25
C GLU A 503 23.28 -36.20 9.70
N ALA A 504 24.14 -36.94 10.40
CA ALA A 504 23.91 -37.29 11.80
C ALA A 504 24.01 -36.02 12.68
N TYR A 505 23.03 -35.83 13.56
CA TYR A 505 22.93 -34.66 14.43
C TYR A 505 22.63 -35.07 15.89
N PRO A 506 23.04 -34.24 16.88
CA PRO A 506 22.72 -34.44 18.29
C PRO A 506 21.20 -34.29 18.55
N LYS A 507 20.67 -34.99 19.54
CA LYS A 507 19.24 -34.97 19.93
C LYS A 507 19.08 -34.53 21.39
N GLY A 508 17.88 -34.09 21.77
CA GLY A 508 17.53 -33.79 23.17
C GLY A 508 18.09 -32.48 23.72
N MET A 509 18.71 -31.65 22.87
CA MET A 509 19.24 -30.33 23.25
C MET A 509 18.12 -29.43 23.76
N GLU A 510 18.41 -28.64 24.79
CA GLU A 510 17.47 -27.65 25.33
C GLU A 510 17.37 -26.45 24.38
N ILE A 511 16.15 -25.94 24.18
CA ILE A 511 15.90 -24.75 23.36
C ILE A 511 15.64 -23.55 24.28
N THR A 512 16.49 -22.54 24.17
CA THR A 512 16.39 -21.30 24.96
C THR A 512 16.07 -20.11 24.05
N GLY A 513 15.53 -19.04 24.63
CA GLY A 513 15.27 -17.78 23.92
C GLY A 513 13.95 -17.69 23.13
N LEU A 514 13.14 -18.76 23.12
CA LEU A 514 11.86 -18.81 22.39
C LEU A 514 10.91 -17.64 22.72
N GLN A 515 10.73 -17.33 24.01
CA GLN A 515 9.86 -16.24 24.44
C GLN A 515 10.43 -14.86 24.05
N LYS A 516 11.76 -14.69 24.10
CA LYS A 516 12.41 -13.44 23.67
C LYS A 516 12.19 -13.21 22.18
N ALA A 517 12.38 -14.25 21.36
CA ALA A 517 12.11 -14.19 19.93
C ALA A 517 10.65 -13.84 19.63
N ASN A 518 9.68 -14.54 20.25
CA ASN A 518 8.25 -14.26 20.05
C ASN A 518 7.78 -12.89 20.59
N ASN A 519 8.53 -12.26 21.49
CA ASN A 519 8.22 -10.90 21.99
C ASN A 519 8.69 -9.79 21.04
N ILE A 520 9.49 -10.12 20.01
CA ILE A 520 9.87 -9.16 18.97
C ILE A 520 8.67 -8.95 18.05
N GLU A 521 8.29 -7.68 17.84
CA GLU A 521 7.18 -7.31 16.97
C GLU A 521 7.36 -7.89 15.56
N GLY A 522 6.31 -8.54 15.04
CA GLY A 522 6.32 -9.17 13.72
C GLY A 522 7.04 -10.52 13.65
N VAL A 523 7.56 -11.07 14.76
CA VAL A 523 8.18 -12.40 14.80
C VAL A 523 7.19 -13.47 15.26
N LYS A 524 7.23 -14.64 14.61
CA LYS A 524 6.59 -15.87 15.08
C LYS A 524 7.54 -17.05 14.94
N VAL A 525 7.71 -17.82 16.02
CA VAL A 525 8.50 -19.06 16.02
C VAL A 525 7.59 -20.27 15.82
N TYR A 526 7.73 -20.94 14.68
CA TYR A 526 7.05 -22.20 14.38
C TYR A 526 7.94 -23.38 14.71
N HIS A 527 7.47 -24.24 15.59
CA HIS A 527 8.19 -25.45 15.99
C HIS A 527 7.98 -26.57 14.97
N ALA A 528 9.06 -27.27 14.62
CA ALA A 528 9.04 -28.49 13.81
C ALA A 528 9.47 -29.69 14.67
N GLY A 529 10.74 -30.08 14.65
CA GLY A 529 11.29 -31.14 15.48
C GLY A 529 11.53 -30.71 16.93
N THR A 530 10.47 -30.42 17.68
CA THR A 530 10.55 -30.17 19.14
C THR A 530 9.62 -31.06 19.94
N VAL A 531 9.97 -31.31 21.21
CA VAL A 531 9.14 -32.00 22.20
C VAL A 531 9.16 -31.23 23.51
N LEU A 532 8.06 -31.27 24.27
CA LEU A 532 8.00 -30.71 25.61
C LEU A 532 8.20 -31.83 26.63
N GLU A 533 9.31 -31.79 27.37
CA GLU A 533 9.65 -32.76 28.41
C GLU A 533 9.92 -32.02 29.72
N GLU A 534 9.21 -32.38 30.79
CA GLU A 534 9.36 -31.77 32.13
C GLU A 534 9.26 -30.23 32.13
N GLY A 535 8.43 -29.67 31.24
CA GLY A 535 8.26 -28.22 31.07
C GLY A 535 9.35 -27.52 30.25
N VAL A 536 10.34 -28.27 29.74
CA VAL A 536 11.43 -27.77 28.91
C VAL A 536 11.22 -28.21 27.46
N THR A 537 11.33 -27.26 26.52
CA THR A 537 11.27 -27.59 25.10
C THR A 537 12.63 -28.10 24.63
N ARG A 538 12.67 -29.29 24.02
CA ARG A 538 13.88 -29.96 23.54
C ARG A 538 13.83 -30.27 22.05
N CYS A 539 14.98 -30.38 21.42
CA CYS A 539 15.11 -30.80 20.01
C CYS A 539 14.81 -32.30 19.84
N SER A 540 13.88 -32.63 18.95
CA SER A 540 13.47 -34.00 18.60
C SER A 540 13.63 -34.35 17.11
N GLY A 541 14.07 -33.42 16.26
CA GLY A 541 14.30 -33.63 14.84
C GLY A 541 15.46 -32.80 14.26
N GLY A 542 15.79 -33.04 12.99
CA GLY A 542 16.90 -32.34 12.31
C GLY A 542 16.59 -30.87 12.04
N ARG A 543 15.43 -30.57 11.43
CA ARG A 543 14.85 -29.22 11.41
C ARG A 543 14.05 -29.03 12.69
N VAL A 544 14.45 -28.07 13.51
CA VAL A 544 13.93 -27.92 14.86
C VAL A 544 12.83 -26.86 14.90
N LEU A 545 13.05 -25.69 14.29
CA LEU A 545 12.08 -24.59 14.25
C LEU A 545 12.32 -23.66 13.06
N ALA A 546 11.32 -22.84 12.74
CA ALA A 546 11.36 -21.81 11.73
C ALA A 546 10.96 -20.49 12.38
N VAL A 547 11.84 -19.49 12.33
CA VAL A 547 11.55 -18.14 12.84
C VAL A 547 11.13 -17.27 11.68
N THR A 548 9.86 -16.91 11.66
CA THR A 548 9.25 -16.08 10.63
C THR A 548 9.18 -14.63 11.09
N GLY A 549 9.64 -13.71 10.26
CA GLY A 549 9.47 -12.27 10.41
C GLY A 549 8.53 -11.70 9.36
N LEU A 550 7.71 -10.75 9.77
CA LEU A 550 6.88 -9.92 8.89
C LEU A 550 7.52 -8.53 8.71
N GLY A 551 7.29 -7.92 7.54
CA GLY A 551 7.70 -6.56 7.23
C GLY A 551 6.86 -5.94 6.12
N SER A 552 7.01 -4.63 5.92
CA SER A 552 6.36 -3.90 4.81
C SER A 552 6.89 -4.31 3.43
N ASP A 553 8.11 -4.85 3.38
CA ASP A 553 8.75 -5.42 2.21
C ASP A 553 9.62 -6.64 2.60
N LEU A 554 10.19 -7.32 1.60
CA LEU A 554 11.01 -8.52 1.81
C LEU A 554 12.26 -8.23 2.65
N GLN A 555 12.89 -7.06 2.49
CA GLN A 555 14.09 -6.69 3.25
C GLN A 555 13.76 -6.50 4.74
N GLY A 556 12.64 -5.83 5.03
CA GLY A 556 12.10 -5.68 6.37
C GLY A 556 11.75 -7.04 6.99
N ALA A 557 11.05 -7.90 6.25
CA ALA A 557 10.69 -9.24 6.72
C ALA A 557 11.92 -10.10 7.08
N LEU A 558 12.95 -10.08 6.23
CA LEU A 558 14.23 -10.75 6.50
C LEU A 558 14.93 -10.19 7.74
N LYS A 559 15.01 -8.86 7.87
CA LYS A 559 15.60 -8.23 9.06
C LYS A 559 14.88 -8.67 10.34
N THR A 560 13.55 -8.71 10.32
CA THR A 560 12.72 -9.18 11.45
C THR A 560 12.93 -10.68 11.73
N ALA A 561 13.03 -11.52 10.70
CA ALA A 561 13.29 -12.95 10.88
C ALA A 561 14.67 -13.19 11.51
N TYR A 562 15.70 -12.46 11.06
CA TYR A 562 17.05 -12.56 11.60
C TYR A 562 17.17 -12.01 13.03
N SER A 563 16.44 -10.95 13.40
CA SER A 563 16.42 -10.51 14.80
C SER A 563 15.81 -11.59 15.71
N GLY A 564 14.75 -12.27 15.25
CA GLY A 564 14.14 -13.38 15.98
C GLY A 564 15.06 -14.60 16.13
N ILE A 565 15.70 -15.06 15.05
CA ILE A 565 16.55 -16.27 15.08
C ILE A 565 17.78 -16.07 15.97
N HIS A 566 18.31 -14.85 16.08
CA HIS A 566 19.47 -14.54 16.93
C HIS A 566 19.20 -14.69 18.43
N GLU A 567 17.94 -14.59 18.86
CA GLU A 567 17.57 -14.80 20.27
C GLU A 567 17.51 -16.30 20.64
N VAL A 568 17.32 -17.17 19.66
CA VAL A 568 17.10 -18.61 19.87
C VAL A 568 18.42 -19.38 19.88
N ASN A 569 18.58 -20.33 20.80
CA ASN A 569 19.78 -21.17 20.87
C ASN A 569 19.42 -22.62 21.24
N PHE A 570 20.13 -23.59 20.63
CA PHE A 570 20.11 -25.00 21.05
C PHE A 570 21.33 -25.29 21.89
N VAL A 571 21.11 -25.70 23.14
CA VAL A 571 22.15 -25.86 24.14
C VAL A 571 22.36 -27.35 24.42
N GLY A 572 23.60 -27.81 24.21
CA GLY A 572 24.02 -29.17 24.52
C GLY A 572 24.28 -29.40 26.01
N ALA A 573 24.59 -30.65 26.37
CA ALA A 573 24.77 -31.05 27.78
C ALA A 573 25.95 -30.36 28.48
N GLN A 574 26.92 -29.82 27.72
CA GLN A 574 28.08 -29.12 28.25
C GLN A 574 27.96 -27.58 28.11
N GLY A 575 26.77 -27.08 27.71
CA GLY A 575 26.51 -25.66 27.51
C GLY A 575 26.92 -25.11 26.13
N GLU A 576 27.35 -25.98 25.22
CA GLU A 576 27.77 -25.63 23.87
C GLU A 576 26.57 -25.31 22.96
N LYS A 577 26.73 -24.35 22.04
CA LYS A 577 25.70 -24.00 21.05
C LYS A 577 25.75 -24.99 19.89
N LEU A 578 24.64 -25.70 19.66
CA LEU A 578 24.50 -26.75 18.64
C LEU A 578 23.41 -26.43 17.62
N MET A 579 23.22 -25.13 17.36
CA MET A 579 22.26 -24.64 16.37
C MET A 579 22.99 -24.24 15.08
N HIS A 580 22.40 -24.59 13.95
CA HIS A 580 22.80 -24.19 12.61
C HIS A 580 21.64 -23.47 11.91
N ASN A 581 21.91 -22.33 11.30
CA ASN A 581 20.98 -21.62 10.42
C ASN A 581 21.78 -20.92 9.32
N ARG A 582 21.13 -20.66 8.18
CA ARG A 582 21.72 -19.83 7.12
C ARG A 582 21.65 -18.34 7.47
N THR A 583 22.54 -17.55 6.87
CA THR A 583 22.64 -16.08 7.03
C THR A 583 22.35 -15.31 5.74
N ASP A 584 21.92 -16.00 4.68
CA ASP A 584 21.72 -15.46 3.35
C ASP A 584 20.33 -15.79 2.73
N ILE A 585 19.38 -16.28 3.53
CA ILE A 585 17.99 -16.48 3.09
C ILE A 585 17.48 -15.19 2.43
N GLY A 586 16.92 -15.30 1.22
CA GLY A 586 16.38 -14.18 0.46
C GLY A 586 17.41 -13.19 -0.11
N ARG A 587 18.72 -13.37 0.13
CA ARG A 587 19.77 -12.44 -0.35
C ARG A 587 19.69 -12.22 -1.86
N LYS A 588 19.58 -13.30 -2.64
CA LYS A 588 19.45 -13.25 -4.11
C LYS A 588 18.19 -12.52 -4.60
N ALA A 589 17.12 -12.47 -3.81
CA ALA A 589 15.88 -11.78 -4.17
C ALA A 589 15.91 -10.28 -3.84
N VAL A 590 16.69 -9.87 -2.84
CA VAL A 590 16.82 -8.45 -2.44
C VAL A 590 17.97 -7.76 -3.17
N GLU A 591 19.05 -8.48 -3.50
CA GLU A 591 20.18 -7.96 -4.28
C GLU A 591 19.84 -7.91 -5.78
N LYS A 592 19.12 -6.87 -6.22
CA LYS A 592 18.89 -6.64 -7.65
C LYS A 592 20.20 -6.33 -8.36
N LYS A 593 20.73 -7.28 -9.13
CA LYS A 593 21.89 -7.04 -10.00
C LYS A 593 21.50 -6.09 -11.13
N LEU A 594 22.32 -5.07 -11.37
CA LEU A 594 22.15 -4.17 -12.51
C LEU A 594 22.36 -4.95 -13.83
N ARG A 595 21.36 -4.97 -14.71
CA ARG A 595 21.46 -5.69 -15.99
C ARG A 595 22.05 -4.78 -17.07
N ILE A 596 23.27 -5.07 -17.49
CA ILE A 596 24.07 -4.24 -18.37
C ILE A 596 23.96 -4.70 -19.82
N GLY A 597 23.70 -3.76 -20.72
CA GLY A 597 23.79 -3.94 -22.17
C GLY A 597 24.98 -3.17 -22.74
N VAL A 598 25.70 -3.78 -23.68
CA VAL A 598 26.91 -3.19 -24.29
C VAL A 598 26.66 -2.93 -25.76
N LEU A 599 26.89 -1.70 -26.21
CA LEU A 599 27.00 -1.35 -27.63
C LEU A 599 28.47 -1.15 -27.98
N GLY A 600 28.98 -1.88 -28.99
CA GLY A 600 30.39 -1.74 -29.40
C GLY A 600 30.66 -2.06 -30.86
N SER A 601 31.66 -1.39 -31.43
CA SER A 601 32.03 -1.53 -32.86
C SER A 601 33.47 -2.00 -33.09
N THR A 602 34.24 -2.18 -32.03
CA THR A 602 35.69 -2.48 -32.07
C THR A 602 36.02 -3.76 -31.30
N ARG A 603 37.29 -3.94 -30.89
CA ARG A 603 37.72 -5.05 -30.03
C ARG A 603 37.12 -5.01 -28.63
N GLY A 604 36.67 -3.84 -28.16
CA GLY A 604 36.08 -3.66 -26.83
C GLY A 604 36.98 -4.12 -25.68
N THR A 605 38.24 -3.68 -25.65
CA THR A 605 39.21 -4.04 -24.60
C THR A 605 38.72 -3.66 -23.20
N ALA A 606 38.06 -2.51 -23.06
CA ALA A 606 37.48 -2.04 -21.80
C ALA A 606 36.33 -2.91 -21.25
N LEU A 607 35.77 -3.83 -22.04
CA LEU A 607 34.74 -4.77 -21.57
C LEU A 607 35.30 -5.83 -20.62
N ILE A 608 36.58 -6.23 -20.76
CA ILE A 608 37.16 -7.33 -19.97
C ILE A 608 37.16 -7.00 -18.47
N PRO A 609 37.65 -5.82 -18.01
CA PRO A 609 37.60 -5.49 -16.58
C PRO A 609 36.18 -5.38 -16.02
N VAL A 610 35.19 -5.02 -16.85
CA VAL A 610 33.78 -4.97 -16.44
C VAL A 610 33.22 -6.38 -16.24
N ILE A 611 33.57 -7.33 -17.12
CA ILE A 611 33.22 -8.75 -16.98
C ILE A 611 33.82 -9.29 -15.68
N GLU A 612 35.12 -9.14 -15.47
CA GLU A 612 35.83 -9.62 -14.28
C GLU A 612 35.25 -9.03 -12.99
N ALA A 613 34.86 -7.75 -13.01
CA ALA A 613 34.23 -7.10 -11.86
C ALA A 613 32.80 -7.62 -11.58
N CYS A 614 32.02 -8.00 -12.61
CA CYS A 614 30.72 -8.66 -12.42
C CYS A 614 30.88 -10.08 -11.88
N GLU A 615 31.81 -10.86 -12.44
CA GLU A 615 32.06 -12.27 -12.06
C GLU A 615 32.62 -12.40 -10.65
N SER A 616 33.52 -11.50 -10.25
CA SER A 616 34.07 -11.43 -8.88
C SER A 616 33.09 -10.88 -7.85
N GLY A 617 31.92 -10.39 -8.27
CA GLY A 617 30.94 -9.74 -7.39
C GLY A 617 31.35 -8.34 -6.90
N ARG A 618 32.45 -7.77 -7.42
CA ARG A 618 32.90 -6.41 -7.09
C ARG A 618 31.85 -5.35 -7.45
N ILE A 619 31.18 -5.53 -8.58
CA ILE A 619 29.97 -4.78 -8.95
C ILE A 619 28.75 -5.71 -8.90
N PRO A 620 27.64 -5.32 -8.23
CA PRO A 620 26.41 -6.11 -8.22
C PRO A 620 25.67 -5.92 -9.55
N ALA A 621 26.27 -6.43 -10.63
CA ALA A 621 25.80 -6.27 -12.00
C ALA A 621 26.03 -7.55 -12.81
N GLU A 622 25.32 -7.69 -13.91
CA GLU A 622 25.52 -8.76 -14.90
C GLU A 622 25.43 -8.19 -16.32
N ILE A 623 26.17 -8.76 -17.27
CA ILE A 623 26.07 -8.38 -18.69
C ILE A 623 25.06 -9.31 -19.35
N VAL A 624 24.00 -8.75 -19.91
CA VAL A 624 22.88 -9.51 -20.49
C VAL A 624 22.73 -9.33 -21.99
N ALA A 625 23.39 -8.31 -22.57
CA ALA A 625 23.41 -8.10 -24.00
C ALA A 625 24.72 -7.47 -24.49
N VAL A 626 25.21 -7.93 -25.65
CA VAL A 626 26.30 -7.32 -26.42
C VAL A 626 25.83 -7.16 -27.86
N VAL A 627 25.62 -5.92 -28.28
CA VAL A 627 25.11 -5.58 -29.62
C VAL A 627 26.15 -4.77 -30.40
N SER A 628 26.33 -5.14 -31.67
CA SER A 628 27.24 -4.43 -32.57
C SER A 628 26.56 -4.02 -33.86
N ASN A 629 26.99 -2.89 -34.43
CA ASN A 629 26.65 -2.48 -35.78
C ASN A 629 27.47 -3.19 -36.87
N LYS A 630 28.46 -4.02 -36.48
CA LYS A 630 29.33 -4.77 -37.40
C LYS A 630 29.27 -6.24 -37.05
N SER A 631 28.90 -7.09 -38.02
CA SER A 631 28.83 -8.54 -37.83
C SER A 631 30.18 -9.20 -37.53
N THR A 632 31.27 -8.55 -37.94
CA THR A 632 32.66 -9.01 -37.74
C THR A 632 33.36 -8.38 -36.54
N ALA A 633 32.65 -7.61 -35.69
CA ALA A 633 33.28 -6.96 -34.55
C ALA A 633 33.75 -7.98 -33.49
N PRO A 634 35.03 -7.97 -33.08
CA PRO A 634 35.53 -8.93 -32.09
C PRO A 634 34.87 -8.84 -30.71
N ILE A 635 34.21 -7.72 -30.37
CA ILE A 635 33.43 -7.60 -29.12
C ILE A 635 32.27 -8.60 -29.06
N LEU A 636 31.73 -9.04 -30.21
CA LEU A 636 30.69 -10.07 -30.25
C LEU A 636 31.22 -11.43 -29.78
N GLU A 637 32.46 -11.79 -30.10
CA GLU A 637 33.05 -13.05 -29.59
C GLU A 637 33.19 -13.04 -28.06
N LYS A 638 33.47 -11.86 -27.47
CA LYS A 638 33.46 -11.69 -26.01
C LYS A 638 32.05 -11.87 -25.42
N GLY A 639 31.03 -11.34 -26.10
CA GLY A 639 29.64 -11.57 -25.70
C GLY A 639 29.25 -13.04 -25.70
N LYS A 640 29.64 -13.79 -26.74
CA LYS A 640 29.40 -15.24 -26.83
C LYS A 640 30.11 -16.02 -25.72
N ALA A 641 31.32 -15.60 -25.34
CA ALA A 641 32.10 -16.25 -24.28
C ALA A 641 31.48 -16.13 -22.88
N LEU A 642 30.58 -15.15 -22.66
CA LEU A 642 29.85 -14.98 -21.40
C LEU A 642 28.71 -16.00 -21.20
N GLY A 643 28.44 -16.83 -22.21
CA GLY A 643 27.46 -17.91 -22.14
C GLY A 643 26.20 -17.67 -22.97
N PRO A 644 25.38 -18.72 -23.13
CA PRO A 644 24.24 -18.71 -24.06
C PRO A 644 23.08 -17.81 -23.62
N THR A 645 23.07 -17.35 -22.36
CA THR A 645 22.04 -16.46 -21.80
C THR A 645 22.26 -14.99 -22.16
N VAL A 646 23.46 -14.62 -22.65
CA VAL A 646 23.79 -13.25 -23.05
C VAL A 646 23.39 -13.02 -24.50
N LEU A 647 22.46 -12.08 -24.73
CA LEU A 647 22.05 -11.71 -26.09
C LEU A 647 23.24 -11.11 -26.84
N THR A 648 23.82 -11.88 -27.76
CA THR A 648 24.90 -11.39 -28.61
C THR A 648 24.45 -11.24 -30.05
N LYS A 649 24.36 -10.00 -30.55
CA LYS A 649 23.70 -9.72 -31.84
C LYS A 649 24.39 -8.65 -32.66
N ALA A 650 24.56 -8.92 -33.95
CA ALA A 650 24.89 -7.92 -34.94
C ALA A 650 23.61 -7.34 -35.56
N ILE A 651 23.45 -6.01 -35.56
CA ILE A 651 22.35 -5.31 -36.23
C ILE A 651 22.93 -4.53 -37.40
N SER A 652 22.46 -4.81 -38.62
CA SER A 652 22.89 -4.06 -39.80
C SER A 652 22.19 -2.69 -39.85
N ALA A 653 22.97 -1.64 -40.13
CA ALA A 653 22.45 -0.30 -40.40
C ALA A 653 22.05 -0.09 -41.87
N GLN A 654 22.26 -1.09 -42.73
CA GLN A 654 22.01 -0.97 -44.16
C GLN A 654 20.52 -0.71 -44.45
N GLY A 655 20.22 0.38 -45.17
CA GLY A 655 18.86 0.77 -45.53
C GLY A 655 18.02 1.39 -44.40
N LEU A 656 18.62 1.69 -43.23
CA LEU A 656 17.92 2.29 -42.10
C LEU A 656 18.39 3.72 -41.84
N THR A 657 17.46 4.60 -41.44
CA THR A 657 17.83 5.90 -40.87
C THR A 657 18.48 5.71 -39.49
N ARG A 658 19.17 6.74 -38.98
CA ARG A 658 19.78 6.71 -37.63
C ARG A 658 18.76 6.34 -36.56
N ALA A 659 17.60 7.00 -36.54
CA ALA A 659 16.54 6.74 -35.57
C ALA A 659 15.96 5.32 -35.69
N GLN A 660 15.75 4.82 -36.91
CA GLN A 660 15.25 3.45 -37.13
C GLN A 660 16.25 2.38 -36.68
N TYR A 661 17.54 2.60 -36.93
CA TYR A 661 18.59 1.71 -36.48
C TYR A 661 18.69 1.72 -34.95
N ASP A 662 18.71 2.90 -34.32
CA ASP A 662 18.80 3.02 -32.86
C ASP A 662 17.55 2.43 -32.17
N ALA A 663 16.36 2.55 -32.77
CA ALA A 663 15.16 1.90 -32.26
C ALA A 663 15.28 0.37 -32.25
N LYS A 664 15.94 -0.23 -33.26
CA LYS A 664 16.22 -1.68 -33.27
C LYS A 664 17.23 -2.08 -32.19
N CYS A 665 18.25 -1.25 -31.94
CA CYS A 665 19.17 -1.45 -30.83
C CYS A 665 18.44 -1.39 -29.48
N THR A 666 17.62 -0.35 -29.25
CA THR A 666 16.81 -0.24 -28.04
C THR A 666 15.88 -1.44 -27.86
N ALA A 667 15.19 -1.89 -28.92
CA ALA A 667 14.33 -3.07 -28.84
C ALA A 667 15.10 -4.35 -28.48
N ALA A 668 16.31 -4.55 -29.03
CA ALA A 668 17.15 -5.68 -28.68
C ALA A 668 17.63 -5.63 -27.22
N LEU A 669 18.04 -4.45 -26.74
CA LEU A 669 18.47 -4.25 -25.36
C LEU A 669 17.30 -4.45 -24.37
N LEU A 670 16.12 -3.92 -24.67
CA LEU A 670 14.92 -4.12 -23.86
C LEU A 670 14.46 -5.58 -23.85
N GLY A 671 14.51 -6.27 -24.99
CA GLY A 671 14.18 -7.69 -25.07
C GLY A 671 15.11 -8.59 -24.25
N ALA A 672 16.35 -8.15 -24.01
CA ALA A 672 17.28 -8.80 -23.09
C ALA A 672 17.11 -8.37 -21.61
N GLY A 673 16.23 -7.40 -21.35
CA GLY A 673 15.98 -6.83 -20.02
C GLY A 673 17.11 -5.95 -19.49
N VAL A 674 17.75 -5.15 -20.36
CA VAL A 674 18.82 -4.22 -19.99
C VAL A 674 18.29 -3.02 -19.20
N ASP A 675 18.92 -2.73 -18.06
CA ASP A 675 18.68 -1.55 -17.21
C ASP A 675 19.62 -0.38 -17.55
N TYR A 676 20.88 -0.69 -17.92
CA TYR A 676 21.97 0.28 -18.07
C TYR A 676 22.86 -0.04 -19.29
N VAL A 677 23.22 0.97 -20.07
CA VAL A 677 23.92 0.82 -21.35
C VAL A 677 25.36 1.35 -21.30
N LEU A 678 26.31 0.55 -21.78
CA LEU A 678 27.71 0.93 -21.97
C LEU A 678 28.03 1.08 -23.46
N LEU A 679 28.57 2.23 -23.86
CA LEU A 679 29.17 2.41 -25.17
C LEU A 679 30.66 2.12 -25.10
N ILE A 680 31.09 0.98 -25.63
CA ILE A 680 32.49 0.53 -25.59
C ILE A 680 33.04 0.50 -27.01
N GLY A 681 33.80 1.53 -27.38
CA GLY A 681 34.35 1.67 -28.73
C GLY A 681 33.25 1.65 -29.80
N TYR A 682 32.15 2.36 -29.54
CA TYR A 682 31.00 2.42 -30.43
C TYR A 682 31.17 3.56 -31.45
N MET A 683 31.24 3.22 -32.73
CA MET A 683 31.67 4.14 -33.81
C MET A 683 30.48 4.80 -34.53
N ARG A 684 29.40 5.09 -33.80
CA ARG A 684 28.20 5.75 -34.35
C ARG A 684 27.68 6.79 -33.38
N ILE A 685 27.27 7.93 -33.93
CA ILE A 685 26.52 8.95 -33.21
C ILE A 685 25.08 8.45 -33.02
N LEU A 686 24.57 8.56 -31.80
CA LEU A 686 23.21 8.15 -31.44
C LEU A 686 22.17 9.25 -31.74
N SER A 687 20.93 8.85 -31.98
CA SER A 687 19.80 9.75 -32.18
C SER A 687 19.30 10.37 -30.88
N LYS A 688 18.69 11.56 -30.98
CA LYS A 688 17.99 12.21 -29.87
C LYS A 688 17.01 11.27 -29.18
N SER A 689 16.21 10.52 -29.95
CA SER A 689 15.26 9.53 -29.41
C SER A 689 15.92 8.45 -28.57
N PHE A 690 17.12 8.00 -28.94
CA PHE A 690 17.87 7.03 -28.14
C PHE A 690 18.40 7.67 -26.85
N CYS A 691 19.01 8.85 -26.96
CA CYS A 691 19.56 9.57 -25.81
C CYS A 691 18.47 9.97 -24.80
N ASP A 692 17.28 10.36 -25.28
CA ASP A 692 16.13 10.67 -24.43
C ASP A 692 15.63 9.40 -23.70
N PHE A 693 15.52 8.28 -24.41
CA PHE A 693 15.03 7.02 -23.84
C PHE A 693 15.98 6.44 -22.77
N TRP A 694 17.29 6.50 -23.04
CA TRP A 694 18.34 6.01 -22.13
C TRP A 694 18.94 7.13 -21.27
N LYS A 695 18.26 8.26 -21.11
CA LYS A 695 18.75 9.41 -20.34
C LYS A 695 19.10 8.99 -18.91
N GLY A 696 20.30 9.33 -18.46
CA GLY A 696 20.83 8.95 -17.15
C GLY A 696 21.20 7.46 -17.00
N ARG A 697 21.00 6.64 -18.05
CA ARG A 697 21.21 5.18 -18.05
C ARG A 697 22.11 4.70 -19.19
N CYS A 698 22.84 5.60 -19.83
CA CYS A 698 23.79 5.29 -20.90
C CYS A 698 25.08 6.08 -20.69
N ILE A 699 26.22 5.38 -20.67
CA ILE A 699 27.54 5.99 -20.48
C ILE A 699 28.50 5.61 -21.60
N ASN A 700 29.42 6.53 -21.89
CA ASN A 700 30.46 6.36 -22.90
C ASN A 700 31.84 6.66 -22.31
N VAL A 701 32.88 6.07 -22.92
CA VAL A 701 34.27 6.43 -22.65
C VAL A 701 34.83 7.28 -23.80
N HIS A 702 35.43 8.41 -23.46
CA HIS A 702 36.18 9.26 -24.39
C HIS A 702 37.68 9.21 -24.06
N PRO A 703 38.58 9.01 -25.04
CA PRO A 703 40.02 8.83 -24.79
C PRO A 703 40.79 10.16 -24.62
N SER A 704 40.18 11.14 -23.95
CA SER A 704 40.84 12.35 -23.42
C SER A 704 40.11 12.86 -22.16
N LEU A 705 40.63 13.94 -21.56
CA LEU A 705 39.99 14.65 -20.46
C LEU A 705 38.99 15.69 -21.00
N LEU A 706 37.70 15.35 -21.00
CA LEU A 706 36.64 16.28 -21.39
C LEU A 706 36.56 17.47 -20.40
N PRO A 707 36.19 18.68 -20.89
CA PRO A 707 35.69 18.99 -22.23
C PRO A 707 36.77 19.18 -23.31
N LYS A 708 38.06 19.08 -22.97
CA LYS A 708 39.14 19.25 -23.95
C LYS A 708 39.19 18.06 -24.94
N HIS A 709 39.43 18.38 -26.21
CA HIS A 709 39.51 17.41 -27.32
C HIS A 709 38.23 16.56 -27.49
N ALA A 710 37.06 17.12 -27.16
CA ALA A 710 35.76 16.52 -27.44
C ALA A 710 35.55 16.28 -28.95
N GLY A 711 34.81 15.23 -29.32
CA GLY A 711 34.43 14.93 -30.70
C GLY A 711 35.52 14.31 -31.58
N GLY A 712 36.74 14.17 -31.07
CA GLY A 712 37.80 13.43 -31.79
C GLY A 712 37.61 11.92 -31.68
N MET A 713 38.11 11.17 -32.66
CA MET A 713 38.04 9.71 -32.68
C MET A 713 39.42 9.06 -32.72
N ASP A 714 39.59 7.99 -31.93
CA ASP A 714 40.75 7.09 -31.97
C ASP A 714 42.10 7.84 -31.93
N MET A 715 43.01 7.61 -32.88
CA MET A 715 44.35 8.21 -32.91
C MET A 715 44.33 9.75 -33.03
N ALA A 716 43.29 10.34 -33.63
CA ALA A 716 43.23 11.77 -33.85
C ALA A 716 43.12 12.57 -32.54
N VAL A 717 42.51 11.97 -31.49
CA VAL A 717 42.41 12.58 -30.16
C VAL A 717 43.79 12.68 -29.54
N HIS A 718 44.55 11.59 -29.55
CA HIS A 718 45.90 11.55 -28.98
C HIS A 718 46.87 12.45 -29.74
N GLN A 719 46.76 12.51 -31.07
CA GLN A 719 47.55 13.45 -31.87
C GLN A 719 47.23 14.90 -31.50
N ALA A 720 45.95 15.26 -31.33
CA ALA A 720 45.55 16.61 -30.94
C ALA A 720 46.05 17.00 -29.54
N VAL A 721 46.14 16.04 -28.61
CA VAL A 721 46.72 16.26 -27.27
C VAL A 721 48.22 16.55 -27.36
N VAL A 722 48.96 15.75 -28.15
CA VAL A 722 50.40 15.92 -28.37
C VAL A 722 50.69 17.25 -29.09
N ASP A 723 49.93 17.57 -30.14
CA ASP A 723 50.09 18.81 -30.91
C ASP A 723 49.79 20.05 -30.05
N ALA A 724 48.83 19.95 -29.13
CA ALA A 724 48.51 20.99 -28.16
C ALA A 724 49.54 21.11 -27.03
N LYS A 725 50.50 20.18 -26.93
CA LYS A 725 51.54 20.13 -25.88
C LYS A 725 50.94 20.14 -24.48
N GLU A 726 49.82 19.44 -24.29
CA GLU A 726 49.22 19.25 -22.97
C GLU A 726 50.19 18.45 -22.08
N ASP A 727 50.20 18.76 -20.79
CA ASP A 727 51.00 18.07 -19.76
C ASP A 727 50.28 16.83 -19.21
N GLU A 728 48.95 16.78 -19.34
CA GLU A 728 48.11 15.67 -18.91
C GLU A 728 47.11 15.23 -19.99
N SER A 729 46.83 13.92 -20.02
CA SER A 729 45.77 13.31 -20.80
C SER A 729 45.08 12.22 -19.98
N GLY A 730 44.22 11.42 -20.59
CA GLY A 730 43.49 10.40 -19.85
C GLY A 730 42.27 9.88 -20.58
N CYS A 731 41.35 9.29 -19.83
CA CYS A 731 40.03 8.91 -20.32
C CYS A 731 38.93 9.51 -19.44
N THR A 732 37.79 9.81 -20.07
CA THR A 732 36.60 10.32 -19.39
C THR A 732 35.42 9.38 -19.59
N ILE A 733 34.79 8.94 -18.49
CA ILE A 733 33.46 8.33 -18.51
C ILE A 733 32.43 9.44 -18.30
N HIS A 734 31.47 9.55 -19.22
CA HIS A 734 30.41 10.56 -19.15
C HIS A 734 29.05 9.97 -19.53
N LEU A 735 27.98 10.63 -19.08
CA LEU A 735 26.62 10.33 -19.55
C LEU A 735 26.50 10.68 -21.03
N VAL A 736 25.76 9.86 -21.77
CA VAL A 736 25.50 10.11 -23.19
C VAL A 736 24.35 11.11 -23.33
N THR A 737 24.57 12.17 -24.10
CA THR A 737 23.56 13.15 -24.49
C THR A 737 23.48 13.23 -26.02
N GLU A 738 22.58 14.05 -26.56
CA GLU A 738 22.54 14.31 -28.00
C GLU A 738 23.82 15.01 -28.51
N GLN A 739 24.45 15.83 -27.66
CA GLN A 739 25.72 16.46 -27.96
C GLN A 739 26.85 15.44 -27.79
N VAL A 740 27.60 15.21 -28.87
CA VAL A 740 28.78 14.33 -28.87
C VAL A 740 29.76 14.80 -27.80
N ASP A 741 30.08 13.90 -26.87
CA ASP A 741 30.96 14.12 -25.71
C ASP A 741 30.61 15.33 -24.82
N GLY A 742 29.35 15.79 -24.89
CA GLY A 742 28.87 16.97 -24.15
C GLY A 742 28.10 16.64 -22.87
N GLY A 743 28.04 15.37 -22.48
CA GLY A 743 27.28 14.96 -21.30
C GLY A 743 28.05 15.10 -19.98
N PRO A 744 27.35 15.10 -18.83
CA PRO A 744 27.97 15.19 -17.52
C PRO A 744 29.06 14.13 -17.30
N VAL A 745 30.22 14.58 -16.83
CA VAL A 745 31.36 13.72 -16.48
C VAL A 745 31.06 12.94 -15.19
N ILE A 746 31.33 11.63 -15.20
CA ILE A 746 31.14 10.74 -14.05
C ILE A 746 32.47 10.42 -13.39
N ILE A 747 33.46 10.00 -14.19
CA ILE A 747 34.81 9.60 -13.77
C ILE A 747 35.83 10.12 -14.81
N GLN A 748 36.98 10.59 -14.34
CA GLN A 748 38.16 10.85 -15.17
C GLN A 748 39.37 10.15 -14.57
N LYS A 749 40.17 9.49 -15.42
CA LYS A 749 41.47 8.96 -15.05
C LYS A 749 42.54 9.65 -15.87
N LYS A 750 43.61 10.09 -15.22
CA LYS A 750 44.65 10.92 -15.81
C LYS A 750 45.97 10.15 -15.96
N VAL A 751 46.75 10.54 -16.96
CA VAL A 751 48.15 10.15 -17.19
C VAL A 751 48.96 11.36 -17.62
N ALA A 752 50.24 11.40 -17.22
CA ALA A 752 51.17 12.43 -17.67
C ALA A 752 51.56 12.22 -19.14
N VAL A 753 51.67 13.32 -19.88
CA VAL A 753 52.19 13.37 -21.25
C VAL A 753 53.66 13.77 -21.18
N ALA A 754 54.55 12.86 -21.57
CA ALA A 754 55.98 13.13 -21.61
C ALA A 754 56.35 13.95 -22.87
N PRO A 755 57.43 14.75 -22.84
CA PRO A 755 57.84 15.57 -23.98
C PRO A 755 58.13 14.79 -25.28
N ASP A 756 58.43 13.50 -25.16
CA ASP A 756 58.72 12.56 -26.25
C ASP A 756 57.54 11.62 -26.57
N ASP A 757 56.38 11.80 -25.94
CA ASP A 757 55.20 11.00 -26.25
C ASP A 757 54.72 11.25 -27.69
N THR A 758 54.48 10.15 -28.39
CA THR A 758 53.78 10.09 -29.67
C THR A 758 52.30 9.81 -29.43
N ALA A 759 51.44 10.01 -30.43
CA ALA A 759 50.03 9.65 -30.31
C ALA A 759 49.87 8.14 -29.98
N GLU A 760 50.75 7.28 -30.49
CA GLU A 760 50.77 5.85 -30.23
C GLU A 760 51.19 5.52 -28.80
N SER A 761 52.26 6.14 -28.28
CA SER A 761 52.70 5.92 -26.89
C SER A 761 51.69 6.47 -25.90
N LEU A 762 51.04 7.60 -26.21
CA LEU A 762 49.98 8.17 -25.39
C LEU A 762 48.73 7.28 -25.38
N LYS A 763 48.30 6.75 -26.54
CA LYS A 763 47.20 5.78 -26.62
C LYS A 763 47.48 4.54 -25.77
N ALA A 764 48.70 4.02 -25.81
CA ALA A 764 49.12 2.87 -25.01
C ALA A 764 49.05 3.14 -23.49
N LYS A 765 49.23 4.41 -23.06
CA LYS A 765 49.06 4.84 -21.66
C LYS A 765 47.60 5.03 -21.26
N VAL A 766 46.76 5.56 -22.17
CA VAL A 766 45.34 5.88 -21.89
C VAL A 766 44.45 4.64 -21.93
N GLN A 767 44.63 3.76 -22.92
CA GLN A 767 43.73 2.63 -23.16
C GLN A 767 43.54 1.67 -21.96
N PRO A 768 44.58 1.36 -21.15
CA PRO A 768 44.41 0.54 -19.94
C PRO A 768 43.54 1.17 -18.85
N LEU A 769 43.31 2.49 -18.88
CA LEU A 769 42.52 3.20 -17.87
C LEU A 769 41.00 3.07 -18.10
N GLU A 770 40.58 2.85 -19.36
CA GLU A 770 39.17 2.89 -19.76
C GLU A 770 38.31 1.84 -19.04
N GLY A 771 38.79 0.60 -18.95
CA GLY A 771 38.09 -0.50 -18.27
C GLY A 771 37.90 -0.25 -16.77
N PRO A 772 38.98 0.03 -16.01
CA PRO A 772 38.88 0.45 -14.61
C PRO A 772 37.98 1.67 -14.40
N ALA A 773 37.97 2.64 -15.31
CA ALA A 773 37.08 3.81 -15.22
C ALA A 773 35.59 3.41 -15.37
N PHE A 774 35.27 2.48 -16.28
CA PHE A 774 33.92 1.92 -16.36
C PHE A 774 33.50 1.20 -15.08
N VAL A 775 34.39 0.37 -14.51
CA VAL A 775 34.10 -0.34 -13.26
C VAL A 775 33.77 0.65 -12.14
N GLU A 776 34.59 1.68 -11.93
CA GLU A 776 34.34 2.70 -10.90
C GLU A 776 33.04 3.50 -11.15
N ALA A 777 32.72 3.81 -12.41
CA ALA A 777 31.48 4.49 -12.75
C ALA A 777 30.25 3.62 -12.45
N ILE A 778 30.31 2.32 -12.76
CA ILE A 778 29.26 1.34 -12.45
C ILE A 778 29.17 1.12 -10.93
N GLU A 779 30.29 1.00 -10.22
CA GLU A 779 30.32 0.93 -8.75
C GLU A 779 29.62 2.14 -8.13
N LYS A 780 29.92 3.35 -8.62
CA LYS A 780 29.28 4.59 -8.18
C LYS A 780 27.78 4.60 -8.46
N TYR A 781 27.36 4.07 -9.61
CA TYR A 781 25.95 3.92 -9.97
C TYR A 781 25.22 2.88 -9.09
N CYS A 782 25.85 1.73 -8.83
CA CYS A 782 25.28 0.65 -8.02
C CYS A 782 25.25 0.97 -6.52
N ARG A 783 26.20 1.77 -6.02
CA ARG A 783 26.27 2.19 -4.61
C ARG A 783 25.25 3.24 -4.21
N LYS A 784 24.28 3.59 -5.08
CA LYS A 784 23.25 4.64 -4.90
C LYS A 784 23.13 5.09 -3.45
N VAL A 785 23.90 6.13 -3.12
CA VAL A 785 23.53 7.00 -2.03
C VAL A 785 22.23 7.63 -2.51
N ILE A 786 21.11 7.28 -1.90
CA ILE A 786 19.84 7.94 -2.15
C ILE A 786 20.09 9.41 -1.83
N SER A 787 20.16 10.23 -2.86
CA SER A 787 20.23 11.67 -2.68
C SER A 787 18.83 12.18 -2.34
N TYR A 788 18.75 13.34 -1.68
CA TYR A 788 17.46 13.98 -1.40
C TYR A 788 16.65 14.21 -2.69
N SER A 789 17.33 14.44 -3.83
CA SER A 789 16.72 14.51 -5.16
C SER A 789 16.15 13.18 -5.68
N ASP A 790 16.71 12.04 -5.29
CA ASP A 790 16.15 10.73 -5.66
C ASP A 790 14.86 10.41 -4.88
N ALA A 791 14.65 11.07 -3.73
CA ALA A 791 13.37 11.08 -3.00
C ALA A 791 12.36 12.07 -3.61
N GLY A 792 12.68 12.67 -4.77
CA GLY A 792 11.85 13.64 -5.46
C GLY A 792 11.90 15.05 -4.88
N VAL A 793 12.94 15.39 -4.10
CA VAL A 793 13.08 16.71 -3.48
C VAL A 793 14.26 17.51 -4.06
N SER A 794 13.99 18.67 -4.64
CA SER A 794 15.00 19.50 -5.32
C SER A 794 15.49 20.67 -4.46
N ILE A 795 16.68 20.52 -3.88
CA ILE A 795 17.37 21.61 -3.12
C ILE A 795 17.59 22.84 -4.03
N ASP A 796 17.93 22.64 -5.30
CA ASP A 796 18.14 23.72 -6.26
C ASP A 796 16.83 24.45 -6.62
N ALA A 797 15.69 23.74 -6.63
CA ALA A 797 14.39 24.39 -6.78
C ALA A 797 14.03 25.21 -5.54
N GLY A 798 14.28 24.69 -4.34
CA GLY A 798 14.09 25.42 -3.07
C GLY A 798 14.93 26.70 -3.00
N ASN A 799 16.22 26.62 -3.34
CA ASN A 799 17.11 27.80 -3.35
C ASN A 799 16.64 28.88 -4.36
N ARG A 800 16.20 28.46 -5.55
CA ARG A 800 15.65 29.39 -6.56
C ARG A 800 14.37 30.05 -6.09
N LEU A 801 13.48 29.31 -5.43
CA LEU A 801 12.27 29.89 -4.83
C LEU A 801 12.64 30.96 -3.81
N VAL A 802 13.54 30.67 -2.87
CA VAL A 802 13.99 31.61 -1.84
C VAL A 802 14.53 32.90 -2.47
N ASP A 803 15.34 32.81 -3.53
CA ASP A 803 15.84 33.98 -4.24
C ASP A 803 14.73 34.80 -4.93
N MET A 804 13.71 34.14 -5.46
CA MET A 804 12.56 34.79 -6.10
C MET A 804 11.65 35.52 -5.11
N ILE A 805 11.46 34.99 -3.90
CA ILE A 805 10.50 35.54 -2.92
C ILE A 805 11.11 36.61 -2.00
N LYS A 806 12.44 36.67 -1.85
CA LYS A 806 13.16 37.68 -1.05
C LYS A 806 12.65 39.12 -1.26
N PRO A 807 12.45 39.63 -2.50
CA PRO A 807 11.93 40.98 -2.72
C PRO A 807 10.50 41.18 -2.21
N TYR A 808 9.66 40.14 -2.25
CA TYR A 808 8.28 40.21 -1.76
C TYR A 808 8.24 40.28 -0.23
N CYS A 809 9.00 39.44 0.46
CA CYS A 809 9.10 39.46 1.93
C CYS A 809 9.66 40.80 2.42
N LYS A 810 10.74 41.28 1.81
CA LYS A 810 11.35 42.58 2.15
C LYS A 810 10.39 43.77 2.02
N ALA A 811 9.41 43.68 1.11
CA ALA A 811 8.39 44.71 0.93
C ALA A 811 7.36 44.76 2.08
N THR A 812 7.37 43.79 3.00
CA THR A 812 6.50 43.74 4.19
C THR A 812 7.17 44.26 5.47
N ARG A 813 8.41 44.77 5.37
CA ARG A 813 9.15 45.32 6.50
C ARG A 813 8.32 46.32 7.31
N ARG A 814 8.44 46.26 8.64
CA ARG A 814 7.81 47.20 9.57
C ARG A 814 8.69 47.42 10.79
N LEU A 815 8.33 48.37 11.64
CA LEU A 815 9.00 48.53 12.93
C LEU A 815 8.92 47.22 13.72
N GLY A 816 10.07 46.76 14.22
CA GLY A 816 10.24 45.48 14.90
C GLY A 816 10.79 44.35 14.03
N CYS A 817 10.71 44.41 12.70
CA CYS A 817 11.26 43.35 11.84
C CYS A 817 11.62 43.83 10.41
N ASP A 818 12.79 43.42 9.93
CA ASP A 818 13.28 43.77 8.59
C ASP A 818 12.75 42.85 7.47
N ALA A 819 12.05 41.77 7.82
CA ALA A 819 11.48 40.78 6.90
C ALA A 819 12.51 40.17 5.92
N ASP A 820 13.74 39.96 6.40
CA ASP A 820 14.80 39.27 5.67
C ASP A 820 14.66 37.74 5.80
N LEU A 821 14.88 37.03 4.69
CA LEU A 821 14.88 35.56 4.63
C LEU A 821 16.32 35.02 4.63
N GLY A 822 16.57 33.94 5.37
CA GLY A 822 17.87 33.22 5.36
C GLY A 822 18.45 32.84 6.72
N GLY A 823 17.79 33.16 7.83
CA GLY A 823 18.10 32.63 9.16
C GLY A 823 17.24 31.42 9.53
N PHE A 824 17.63 30.67 10.57
CA PHE A 824 16.85 29.54 11.11
C PHE A 824 15.50 29.94 11.76
N GLY A 825 15.19 31.23 11.84
CA GLY A 825 13.93 31.75 12.34
C GLY A 825 13.77 33.25 12.09
N GLY A 826 12.53 33.71 12.03
CA GLY A 826 12.19 35.13 11.95
C GLY A 826 12.27 35.80 13.31
N LEU A 827 12.77 37.05 13.36
CA LEU A 827 12.91 37.83 14.58
C LEU A 827 11.96 39.04 14.57
N PHE A 828 11.32 39.31 15.70
CA PHE A 828 10.52 40.50 15.92
C PHE A 828 10.89 41.17 17.26
N ASP A 829 11.32 42.43 17.21
CA ASP A 829 11.65 43.24 18.37
C ASP A 829 10.44 44.08 18.80
N LEU A 830 9.83 43.69 19.93
CA LEU A 830 8.69 44.39 20.51
C LEU A 830 9.03 45.80 20.98
N ALA A 831 10.21 46.00 21.56
CA ALA A 831 10.62 47.32 22.06
C ALA A 831 10.86 48.27 20.89
N ALA A 832 11.52 47.80 19.83
CA ALA A 832 11.73 48.59 18.60
C ALA A 832 10.41 48.91 17.88
N ALA A 833 9.40 48.04 18.02
CA ALA A 833 8.03 48.27 17.53
C ALA A 833 7.19 49.19 18.44
N GLY A 834 7.72 49.64 19.59
CA GLY A 834 7.06 50.57 20.51
C GLY A 834 6.17 49.92 21.56
N TYR A 835 6.25 48.62 21.77
CA TYR A 835 5.49 47.90 22.79
C TYR A 835 6.22 47.85 24.14
N ASP A 836 5.48 48.06 25.22
CA ASP A 836 5.97 47.80 26.58
C ASP A 836 5.85 46.31 26.89
N ALA A 837 6.99 45.63 27.00
CA ALA A 837 7.06 44.20 27.28
C ALA A 837 6.37 43.78 28.59
N SER A 838 6.25 44.68 29.58
CA SER A 838 5.61 44.37 30.85
C SER A 838 4.07 44.33 30.75
N ASN A 839 3.50 45.10 29.81
CA ASN A 839 2.06 45.24 29.63
C ASN A 839 1.52 44.65 28.32
N THR A 840 2.38 44.05 27.50
CA THR A 840 2.01 43.44 26.21
C THR A 840 1.87 41.93 26.34
N VAL A 841 0.84 41.37 25.71
CA VAL A 841 0.62 39.94 25.55
C VAL A 841 0.67 39.61 24.06
N LEU A 842 1.35 38.51 23.72
CA LEU A 842 1.36 37.97 22.38
C LEU A 842 0.21 36.99 22.19
N ILE A 843 -0.41 37.06 21.02
CA ILE A 843 -1.46 36.14 20.60
C ILE A 843 -1.09 35.52 19.27
N GLY A 844 -1.26 34.21 19.14
CA GLY A 844 -1.04 33.48 17.90
C GLY A 844 -2.37 33.02 17.29
N ALA A 845 -2.45 33.04 15.96
CA ALA A 845 -3.55 32.45 15.20
C ALA A 845 -3.00 31.66 14.02
N THR A 846 -3.61 30.50 13.77
CA THR A 846 -3.23 29.57 12.72
C THR A 846 -4.46 29.11 11.97
N ASP A 847 -4.41 29.17 10.64
CA ASP A 847 -5.48 28.69 9.78
C ASP A 847 -4.92 28.35 8.37
N GLY A 848 -5.77 27.75 7.54
CA GLY A 848 -5.50 27.44 6.14
C GLY A 848 -6.51 28.08 5.19
N VAL A 849 -6.35 27.85 3.89
CA VAL A 849 -7.29 28.33 2.86
C VAL A 849 -8.40 27.31 2.56
N GLY A 850 -8.15 26.03 2.83
CA GLY A 850 -9.10 24.95 2.58
C GLY A 850 -9.37 24.68 1.10
N THR A 851 -10.55 24.16 0.78
CA THR A 851 -10.84 23.64 -0.58
C THR A 851 -10.93 24.69 -1.70
N LYS A 852 -10.80 25.99 -1.38
CA LYS A 852 -10.62 27.05 -2.39
C LYS A 852 -9.33 26.86 -3.19
N LEU A 853 -8.32 26.21 -2.61
CA LEU A 853 -7.07 25.81 -3.29
C LEU A 853 -7.31 25.00 -4.56
N ARG A 854 -8.33 24.13 -4.58
CA ARG A 854 -8.67 23.31 -5.75
C ARG A 854 -9.11 24.16 -6.95
N ILE A 855 -9.79 25.29 -6.69
CA ILE A 855 -10.19 26.22 -7.75
C ILE A 855 -8.96 26.97 -8.26
N ALA A 856 -8.09 27.44 -7.36
CA ALA A 856 -6.85 28.12 -7.70
C ALA A 856 -5.92 27.24 -8.56
N GLN A 857 -5.75 25.97 -8.17
CA GLN A 857 -5.01 24.94 -8.93
C GLN A 857 -5.63 24.72 -10.31
N SER A 858 -6.95 24.53 -10.39
CA SER A 858 -7.65 24.32 -11.66
C SER A 858 -7.57 25.52 -12.60
N MET A 859 -7.51 26.73 -12.05
CA MET A 859 -7.45 27.99 -12.81
C MET A 859 -6.02 28.46 -13.12
N GLY A 860 -5.00 27.86 -12.51
CA GLY A 860 -3.60 28.33 -12.59
C GLY A 860 -3.41 29.75 -12.02
N LYS A 861 -4.21 30.14 -11.01
CA LYS A 861 -4.21 31.48 -10.39
C LYS A 861 -3.96 31.33 -8.90
N HIS A 862 -2.81 31.81 -8.43
CA HIS A 862 -2.29 31.46 -7.10
C HIS A 862 -2.02 32.68 -6.20
N GLU A 863 -2.05 33.88 -6.76
CA GLU A 863 -1.75 35.11 -6.03
C GLU A 863 -2.85 35.48 -5.04
N THR A 864 -4.11 35.20 -5.36
CA THR A 864 -5.25 35.61 -4.52
C THR A 864 -5.37 34.76 -3.25
N ILE A 865 -5.05 33.47 -3.33
CA ILE A 865 -5.11 32.56 -2.19
C ILE A 865 -4.05 32.85 -1.12
N GLY A 866 -2.95 33.51 -1.49
CA GLY A 866 -1.98 33.98 -0.51
C GLY A 866 -2.55 35.09 0.39
N ILE A 867 -3.39 35.97 -0.19
CA ILE A 867 -4.11 37.00 0.58
C ILE A 867 -5.16 36.34 1.48
N ASP A 868 -5.89 35.34 0.95
CA ASP A 868 -6.83 34.55 1.73
C ASP A 868 -6.17 33.94 2.97
N LEU A 869 -4.99 33.34 2.81
CA LEU A 869 -4.26 32.71 3.91
C LEU A 869 -3.94 33.71 5.03
N VAL A 870 -3.47 34.90 4.67
CA VAL A 870 -3.21 35.96 5.67
C VAL A 870 -4.51 36.42 6.33
N ALA A 871 -5.56 36.62 5.54
CA ALA A 871 -6.84 37.12 6.02
C ALA A 871 -7.47 36.20 7.08
N MET A 872 -7.40 34.88 6.87
CA MET A 872 -7.93 33.90 7.82
C MET A 872 -7.25 34.02 9.19
N CYS A 873 -5.93 34.22 9.25
CA CYS A 873 -5.24 34.31 10.53
C CYS A 873 -5.33 35.71 11.17
N VAL A 874 -5.10 36.79 10.42
CA VAL A 874 -5.01 38.14 11.01
C VAL A 874 -6.36 38.70 11.45
N ASN A 875 -7.46 38.29 10.80
CA ASN A 875 -8.80 38.66 11.25
C ASN A 875 -9.18 37.95 12.56
N ASP A 876 -8.62 36.78 12.84
CA ASP A 876 -8.83 36.10 14.13
C ASP A 876 -8.00 36.75 15.24
N LEU A 877 -6.79 37.25 14.92
CA LEU A 877 -6.02 38.08 15.86
C LEU A 877 -6.78 39.37 16.23
N ILE A 878 -7.35 40.06 15.23
CA ILE A 878 -8.01 41.34 15.47
C ILE A 878 -9.23 41.15 16.36
N VAL A 879 -9.96 40.02 16.24
CA VAL A 879 -11.12 39.69 17.08
C VAL A 879 -10.80 39.68 18.57
N ALA A 880 -9.60 39.25 18.95
CA ALA A 880 -9.12 39.26 20.33
C ALA A 880 -8.51 40.60 20.78
N GLY A 881 -8.50 41.63 19.91
CA GLY A 881 -7.89 42.93 20.16
C GLY A 881 -6.43 43.04 19.72
N GLY A 882 -5.86 42.02 19.07
CA GLY A 882 -4.45 41.97 18.70
C GLY A 882 -4.12 42.75 17.43
N GLU A 883 -3.09 43.60 17.50
CA GLU A 883 -2.44 44.15 16.31
C GLU A 883 -1.52 43.09 15.69
N PRO A 884 -1.71 42.68 14.42
CA PRO A 884 -0.80 41.75 13.76
C PRO A 884 0.62 42.31 13.67
N LEU A 885 1.61 41.51 14.08
CA LEU A 885 3.02 41.89 14.07
C LEU A 885 3.75 41.22 12.91
N PHE A 886 3.67 39.89 12.84
CA PHE A 886 4.34 39.12 11.81
C PHE A 886 3.56 37.87 11.41
N PHE A 887 3.94 37.32 10.26
CA PHE A 887 3.35 36.15 9.63
C PHE A 887 4.44 35.16 9.21
N LEU A 888 4.12 33.88 9.31
CA LEU A 888 4.90 32.76 8.78
C LEU A 888 4.00 31.88 7.92
N ASP A 889 4.52 31.36 6.82
CA ASP A 889 3.79 30.45 5.93
C ASP A 889 4.40 29.03 5.92
N TYR A 890 3.55 28.04 5.68
CA TYR A 890 3.94 26.66 5.41
C TYR A 890 3.29 26.22 4.09
N PHE A 891 4.13 26.03 3.08
CA PHE A 891 3.75 25.58 1.74
C PHE A 891 4.16 24.12 1.57
N ALA A 892 3.19 23.21 1.45
CA ALA A 892 3.44 21.79 1.22
C ALA A 892 3.00 21.39 -0.18
N THR A 893 3.82 20.65 -0.93
CA THR A 893 3.50 20.23 -2.31
C THR A 893 4.05 18.85 -2.63
N GLY A 894 3.46 18.14 -3.59
CA GLY A 894 3.99 16.87 -4.09
C GLY A 894 5.24 17.06 -4.96
N HIS A 895 5.29 18.15 -5.71
CA HIS A 895 6.45 18.56 -6.52
C HIS A 895 6.54 20.08 -6.54
N LEU A 896 7.73 20.63 -6.37
CA LEU A 896 7.92 22.08 -6.26
C LEU A 896 7.94 22.76 -7.62
N GLU A 897 6.78 23.28 -8.02
CA GLU A 897 6.66 24.23 -9.13
C GLU A 897 7.01 25.65 -8.65
N VAL A 898 8.28 26.03 -8.85
CA VAL A 898 8.88 27.26 -8.30
C VAL A 898 8.08 28.52 -8.61
N HIS A 899 7.52 28.66 -9.81
CA HIS A 899 6.74 29.83 -10.19
C HIS A 899 5.38 29.90 -9.50
N GLU A 900 4.73 28.75 -9.28
CA GLU A 900 3.44 28.68 -8.58
C GLU A 900 3.63 29.04 -7.11
N ALA A 901 4.61 28.43 -6.45
CA ALA A 901 4.96 28.74 -5.06
C ALA A 901 5.34 30.22 -4.89
N ALA A 902 6.12 30.79 -5.81
CA ALA A 902 6.48 32.21 -5.76
C ALA A 902 5.26 33.13 -5.91
N ASN A 903 4.26 32.76 -6.73
CA ASN A 903 3.01 33.50 -6.87
C ASN A 903 2.15 33.44 -5.60
N VAL A 904 2.10 32.29 -4.92
CA VAL A 904 1.45 32.18 -3.61
C VAL A 904 2.11 33.12 -2.59
N VAL A 905 3.43 33.05 -2.44
CA VAL A 905 4.17 33.89 -1.49
C VAL A 905 4.04 35.38 -1.82
N LYS A 906 4.00 35.74 -3.10
CA LYS A 906 3.70 37.11 -3.55
C LYS A 906 2.31 37.56 -3.04
N GLY A 907 1.32 36.68 -3.09
CA GLY A 907 -0.01 36.90 -2.51
C GLY A 907 0.02 37.09 -0.99
N ILE A 908 0.76 36.22 -0.28
CA ILE A 908 0.95 36.32 1.18
C ILE A 908 1.58 37.65 1.54
N ALA A 909 2.65 38.05 0.84
CA ALA A 909 3.30 39.34 1.05
C ALA A 909 2.34 40.53 0.82
N GLU A 910 1.43 40.44 -0.14
CA GLU A 910 0.39 41.45 -0.36
C GLU A 910 -0.63 41.48 0.79
N GLY A 911 -1.09 40.32 1.26
CA GLY A 911 -1.95 40.22 2.44
C GLY A 911 -1.28 40.82 3.69
N CYS A 912 -0.01 40.52 3.91
CA CYS A 912 0.79 41.06 5.02
C CYS A 912 0.88 42.59 4.98
N LYS A 913 1.02 43.20 3.79
CA LYS A 913 0.99 44.66 3.64
C LYS A 913 -0.38 45.24 3.99
N GLN A 914 -1.46 44.60 3.56
CA GLN A 914 -2.82 45.03 3.90
C GLN A 914 -3.09 44.96 5.41
N ALA A 915 -2.55 43.93 6.08
CA ALA A 915 -2.63 43.74 7.53
C ALA A 915 -1.60 44.56 8.33
N ASN A 916 -0.64 45.21 7.64
CA ASN A 916 0.52 45.87 8.23
C ASN A 916 1.36 44.94 9.14
N CYS A 917 1.61 43.70 8.73
CA CYS A 917 2.51 42.77 9.44
C CYS A 917 3.70 42.35 8.55
N GLY A 918 4.81 41.92 9.17
CA GLY A 918 5.97 41.43 8.44
C GLY A 918 5.86 39.95 8.07
N LEU A 919 6.14 39.58 6.82
CA LEU A 919 6.38 38.20 6.40
C LEU A 919 7.85 37.86 6.70
N ILE A 920 8.10 37.22 7.84
CA ILE A 920 9.45 37.10 8.41
C ILE A 920 10.07 35.70 8.27
N GLY A 921 9.39 34.79 7.58
CA GLY A 921 9.86 33.42 7.38
C GLY A 921 8.73 32.49 6.96
N GLY A 922 9.09 31.27 6.64
CA GLY A 922 8.16 30.22 6.24
C GLY A 922 8.93 28.97 5.84
N GLU A 923 8.21 27.89 5.57
CA GLU A 923 8.77 26.61 5.16
C GLU A 923 8.12 26.14 3.85
N THR A 924 8.94 25.64 2.92
CA THR A 924 8.45 25.01 1.68
C THR A 924 8.87 23.55 1.68
N ALA A 925 7.89 22.66 1.85
CA ALA A 925 8.10 21.23 1.96
C ALA A 925 7.62 20.51 0.69
N GLU A 926 8.56 19.87 -0.01
CA GLU A 926 8.27 18.97 -1.13
C GLU A 926 8.14 17.53 -0.59
N MET A 927 6.96 16.93 -0.74
CA MET A 927 6.57 15.63 -0.18
C MET A 927 5.87 14.75 -1.24
N PRO A 928 6.62 14.16 -2.19
CA PRO A 928 6.08 13.47 -3.37
C PRO A 928 5.24 12.21 -3.11
N SER A 929 5.29 11.67 -1.89
CA SER A 929 4.47 10.53 -1.45
C SER A 929 3.25 10.92 -0.62
N MET A 930 3.14 12.20 -0.23
CA MET A 930 2.04 12.72 0.60
C MET A 930 1.02 13.50 -0.23
N TYR A 931 1.49 14.25 -1.24
CA TYR A 931 0.64 15.02 -2.14
C TYR A 931 0.80 14.52 -3.58
N ALA A 932 -0.29 14.53 -4.35
CA ALA A 932 -0.25 14.20 -5.77
C ALA A 932 0.54 15.26 -6.56
N PRO A 933 1.13 14.93 -7.72
CA PRO A 933 1.77 15.92 -8.59
C PRO A 933 0.80 17.06 -8.96
N GLY A 934 1.21 18.31 -8.74
CA GLY A 934 0.39 19.50 -8.98
C GLY A 934 -0.51 19.92 -7.81
N ASP A 935 -0.60 19.11 -6.75
CA ASP A 935 -1.32 19.47 -5.53
C ASP A 935 -0.38 20.13 -4.52
N TYR A 936 -0.87 21.21 -3.91
CA TYR A 936 -0.26 21.85 -2.75
C TYR A 936 -1.30 22.25 -1.69
N ASP A 937 -0.85 22.36 -0.45
CA ASP A 937 -1.60 22.84 0.71
C ASP A 937 -0.86 23.98 1.43
N LEU A 938 -1.63 24.85 2.10
CA LEU A 938 -1.13 26.07 2.72
C LEU A 938 -1.61 26.19 4.17
N ALA A 939 -0.68 26.44 5.08
CA ALA A 939 -0.97 26.86 6.45
C ALA A 939 -0.27 28.18 6.78
N GLY A 940 -0.96 29.03 7.53
CA GLY A 940 -0.50 30.37 7.88
C GLY A 940 -0.45 30.53 9.39
N PHE A 941 0.57 31.22 9.88
CA PHE A 941 0.78 31.46 11.31
C PHE A 941 1.00 32.95 11.51
N SER A 942 0.06 33.60 12.19
CA SER A 942 0.17 35.02 12.52
C SER A 942 0.38 35.19 14.02
N VAL A 943 1.23 36.15 14.37
CA VAL A 943 1.42 36.58 15.76
C VAL A 943 1.09 38.06 15.86
N GLY A 944 0.27 38.41 16.84
CA GLY A 944 -0.12 39.77 17.17
C GLY A 944 0.24 40.15 18.60
N ALA A 945 0.12 41.44 18.91
CA ALA A 945 0.28 41.99 20.25
C ALA A 945 -0.98 42.72 20.70
N VAL A 946 -1.33 42.53 21.97
CA VAL A 946 -2.45 43.19 22.64
C VAL A 946 -2.02 43.63 24.04
N LEU A 947 -2.50 44.78 24.50
CA LEU A 947 -2.27 45.21 25.88
C LEU A 947 -3.17 44.40 26.83
N ARG A 948 -2.68 44.06 28.01
CA ARG A 948 -3.41 43.22 28.99
C ARG A 948 -4.81 43.73 29.32
N ASP A 949 -4.97 45.05 29.39
CA ASP A 949 -6.22 45.73 29.70
C ASP A 949 -7.15 45.89 28.48
N ARG A 950 -6.72 45.47 27.29
CA ARG A 950 -7.42 45.63 26.00
C ARG A 950 -7.72 44.31 25.28
N ILE A 951 -7.56 43.18 25.96
CA ILE A 951 -7.94 41.87 25.43
C ILE A 951 -9.47 41.80 25.29
N LEU A 952 -9.95 41.44 24.11
CA LEU A 952 -11.38 41.28 23.83
C LEU A 952 -11.79 39.80 23.93
N PRO A 953 -13.06 39.51 24.27
CA PRO A 953 -14.14 40.44 24.62
C PRO A 953 -13.98 41.06 26.02
N GLN A 954 -14.40 42.31 26.20
CA GLN A 954 -14.34 43.03 27.48
C GLN A 954 -15.55 43.96 27.68
N GLY A 955 -16.19 43.88 28.84
CA GLY A 955 -17.27 44.80 29.23
C GLY A 955 -18.54 44.71 28.37
N VAL A 956 -18.78 43.55 27.74
CA VAL A 956 -19.97 43.26 26.93
C VAL A 956 -21.20 43.19 27.82
N SER A 957 -22.26 43.90 27.47
CA SER A 957 -23.53 43.93 28.23
C SER A 957 -24.75 43.96 27.31
N ALA A 958 -25.90 43.57 27.85
CA ALA A 958 -27.19 43.74 27.17
C ALA A 958 -27.38 45.22 26.77
N GLY A 959 -27.92 45.45 25.58
CA GLY A 959 -28.09 46.76 24.95
C GLY A 959 -26.93 47.20 24.06
N ASP A 960 -25.78 46.53 24.09
CA ASP A 960 -24.68 46.82 23.16
C ASP A 960 -25.09 46.55 21.71
N VAL A 961 -24.55 47.35 20.78
CA VAL A 961 -24.98 47.40 19.37
C VAL A 961 -24.03 46.59 18.49
N LEU A 962 -24.61 45.83 17.57
CA LEU A 962 -23.92 45.00 16.58
C LEU A 962 -23.73 45.80 15.28
N LEU A 963 -22.48 46.03 14.88
CA LEU A 963 -22.11 46.69 13.62
C LEU A 963 -21.51 45.68 12.64
N GLY A 964 -22.13 45.46 11.49
CA GLY A 964 -21.67 44.56 10.43
C GLY A 964 -20.84 45.28 9.36
N LEU A 965 -19.73 44.67 8.96
CA LEU A 965 -18.89 45.10 7.83
C LEU A 965 -19.04 44.14 6.65
N SER A 966 -19.09 44.71 5.45
CA SER A 966 -19.29 43.94 4.21
C SER A 966 -18.15 42.97 3.92
N SER A 967 -18.48 41.78 3.41
CA SER A 967 -17.52 40.84 2.81
C SER A 967 -17.19 41.21 1.36
N SER A 968 -16.02 40.83 0.86
CA SER A 968 -15.65 40.94 -0.57
C SER A 968 -16.31 39.88 -1.46
N GLY A 969 -16.85 38.82 -0.87
CA GLY A 969 -17.42 37.66 -1.55
C GLY A 969 -17.49 36.49 -0.57
N ILE A 970 -17.37 35.26 -1.08
CA ILE A 970 -17.27 34.07 -0.24
C ILE A 970 -15.86 34.01 0.36
N HIS A 971 -15.77 34.14 1.68
CA HIS A 971 -14.52 33.93 2.41
C HIS A 971 -14.08 32.46 2.36
N SER A 972 -12.81 32.14 2.60
CA SER A 972 -12.17 30.84 2.31
C SER A 972 -12.91 29.57 2.79
N ASN A 973 -13.76 29.67 3.81
CA ASN A 973 -14.58 28.57 4.31
C ASN A 973 -15.88 28.35 3.48
N GLY A 974 -16.33 27.10 3.37
CA GLY A 974 -17.56 26.73 2.64
C GLY A 974 -17.37 26.39 1.16
N TYR A 975 -16.14 26.45 0.63
CA TYR A 975 -15.85 26.19 -0.79
C TYR A 975 -16.12 24.75 -1.24
N SER A 976 -16.21 23.78 -0.33
CA SER A 976 -16.60 22.41 -0.70
C SER A 976 -18.04 22.35 -1.22
N LEU A 977 -18.96 23.09 -0.59
CA LEU A 977 -20.33 23.23 -1.09
C LEU A 977 -20.36 24.07 -2.38
N VAL A 978 -19.60 25.16 -2.46
CA VAL A 978 -19.49 25.97 -3.70
C VAL A 978 -19.10 25.11 -4.90
N ARG A 979 -18.07 24.27 -4.76
CA ARG A 979 -17.60 23.37 -5.83
C ARG A 979 -18.70 22.38 -6.26
N LYS A 980 -19.41 21.79 -5.28
CA LYS A 980 -20.53 20.88 -5.55
C LYS A 980 -21.70 21.57 -6.28
N LEU A 981 -21.96 22.85 -5.99
CA LEU A 981 -22.99 23.63 -6.69
C LEU A 981 -22.57 23.95 -8.13
N VAL A 982 -21.31 24.33 -8.36
CA VAL A 982 -20.77 24.54 -9.71
C VAL A 982 -20.92 23.25 -10.55
N GLU A 983 -20.59 22.10 -9.98
CA GLU A 983 -20.76 20.79 -10.62
C GLU A 983 -22.23 20.45 -10.88
N LYS A 984 -23.11 20.64 -9.89
CA LYS A 984 -24.56 20.39 -10.00
C LYS A 984 -25.20 21.19 -11.14
N GLU A 985 -24.78 22.45 -11.32
CA GLU A 985 -25.27 23.33 -12.39
C GLU A 985 -24.61 23.03 -13.75
N GLY A 986 -23.73 22.03 -13.83
CA GLY A 986 -23.03 21.64 -15.07
C GLY A 986 -22.05 22.69 -15.57
N LEU A 987 -21.52 23.54 -14.68
CA LEU A 987 -20.64 24.65 -15.00
C LEU A 987 -19.16 24.26 -14.80
N SER A 988 -18.27 24.84 -15.59
CA SER A 988 -16.82 24.80 -15.35
C SER A 988 -16.33 26.12 -14.75
N TYR A 989 -15.17 26.14 -14.09
CA TYR A 989 -14.60 27.40 -13.58
C TYR A 989 -14.27 28.41 -14.68
N THR A 990 -14.11 27.98 -15.92
CA THR A 990 -13.90 28.84 -17.10
C THR A 990 -15.20 29.33 -17.74
N SER A 991 -16.36 28.88 -17.24
CA SER A 991 -17.67 29.31 -17.73
C SER A 991 -17.93 30.78 -17.38
N ALA A 992 -18.80 31.44 -18.15
CA ALA A 992 -19.25 32.80 -17.85
C ALA A 992 -19.94 32.85 -16.48
N CYS A 993 -19.65 33.89 -15.70
CA CYS A 993 -20.16 34.02 -14.34
C CYS A 993 -21.68 34.34 -14.33
N PRO A 994 -22.54 33.46 -13.78
CA PRO A 994 -23.99 33.65 -13.87
C PRO A 994 -24.53 34.73 -12.92
N TRP A 995 -23.76 35.13 -11.91
CA TRP A 995 -24.16 36.17 -10.95
C TRP A 995 -23.45 37.52 -11.13
N ASP A 996 -22.38 37.57 -11.92
CA ASP A 996 -21.66 38.80 -12.20
C ASP A 996 -21.06 38.79 -13.62
N PRO A 997 -21.79 39.32 -14.63
CA PRO A 997 -21.33 39.36 -16.01
C PRO A 997 -20.06 40.19 -16.23
N SER A 998 -19.62 41.00 -15.25
CA SER A 998 -18.38 41.77 -15.35
C SER A 998 -17.13 40.92 -15.08
N GLN A 999 -17.29 39.76 -14.44
CA GLN A 999 -16.20 38.84 -14.16
C GLN A 999 -15.86 38.00 -15.39
N PRO A 1000 -14.56 37.79 -15.69
CA PRO A 1000 -14.17 36.99 -16.85
C PRO A 1000 -14.66 35.54 -16.81
N SER A 1001 -14.77 34.97 -15.61
CA SER A 1001 -15.25 33.60 -15.41
C SER A 1001 -15.80 33.39 -14.01
N ILE A 1002 -16.49 32.26 -13.79
CA ILE A 1002 -16.90 31.79 -12.46
C ILE A 1002 -15.69 31.66 -11.54
N GLY A 1003 -14.60 31.07 -12.03
CA GLY A 1003 -13.37 30.89 -11.29
C GLY A 1003 -12.77 32.21 -10.84
N ASP A 1004 -12.80 33.24 -11.69
CA ASP A 1004 -12.36 34.60 -11.32
C ASP A 1004 -13.19 35.19 -10.20
N ALA A 1005 -14.52 35.11 -10.29
CA ALA A 1005 -15.41 35.61 -9.26
C ALA A 1005 -15.20 34.87 -7.92
N LEU A 1006 -15.05 33.55 -7.97
CA LEU A 1006 -14.81 32.69 -6.81
C LEU A 1006 -13.40 32.83 -6.23
N LEU A 1007 -12.41 33.31 -6.99
CA LEU A 1007 -11.05 33.56 -6.49
C LEU A 1007 -10.87 34.97 -5.94
N THR A 1008 -11.95 35.74 -5.78
CA THR A 1008 -11.93 37.01 -5.05
C THR A 1008 -11.40 36.78 -3.62
N PRO A 1009 -10.33 37.48 -3.18
CA PRO A 1009 -9.74 37.27 -1.86
C PRO A 1009 -10.70 37.60 -0.71
N THR A 1010 -10.57 36.85 0.38
CA THR A 1010 -11.14 37.15 1.70
C THR A 1010 -10.66 38.52 2.16
N ARG A 1011 -11.57 39.35 2.66
CA ARG A 1011 -11.25 40.73 3.06
C ARG A 1011 -10.46 40.76 4.37
N ILE A 1012 -9.42 41.59 4.42
CA ILE A 1012 -8.63 41.86 5.64
C ILE A 1012 -9.21 43.09 6.34
N TYR A 1013 -9.66 42.96 7.59
CA TYR A 1013 -10.36 44.03 8.33
C TYR A 1013 -9.48 44.81 9.31
N VAL A 1014 -8.18 44.53 9.36
CA VAL A 1014 -7.24 45.12 10.32
C VAL A 1014 -7.27 46.65 10.26
N LYS A 1015 -7.20 47.23 9.05
CA LYS A 1015 -7.23 48.70 8.86
C LYS A 1015 -8.52 49.34 9.39
N SER A 1016 -9.65 48.64 9.28
CA SER A 1016 -10.97 49.14 9.68
C SER A 1016 -11.26 48.94 11.16
N CYS A 1017 -10.67 47.92 11.80
CA CYS A 1017 -10.97 47.56 13.20
C CYS A 1017 -9.91 48.05 14.19
N LEU A 1018 -8.63 48.01 13.83
CA LEU A 1018 -7.53 48.36 14.74
C LEU A 1018 -7.62 49.80 15.31
N PRO A 1019 -8.01 50.84 14.54
CA PRO A 1019 -8.20 52.18 15.10
C PRO A 1019 -9.26 52.23 16.20
N LEU A 1020 -10.35 51.46 16.08
CA LEU A 1020 -11.42 51.43 17.08
C LEU A 1020 -10.97 50.73 18.36
N ILE A 1021 -10.16 49.68 18.25
CA ILE A 1021 -9.54 49.00 19.39
C ILE A 1021 -8.63 49.96 20.14
N LYS A 1022 -7.77 50.69 19.41
CA LYS A 1022 -6.87 51.70 19.99
C LYS A 1022 -7.64 52.86 20.66
N ALA A 1023 -8.80 53.23 20.12
CA ALA A 1023 -9.69 54.22 20.70
C ALA A 1023 -10.54 53.68 21.88
N GLY A 1024 -10.49 52.38 22.17
CA GLY A 1024 -11.25 51.76 23.25
C GLY A 1024 -12.77 51.74 23.02
N LEU A 1025 -13.22 51.76 21.75
CA LEU A 1025 -14.64 51.76 21.41
C LEU A 1025 -15.25 50.36 21.27
N VAL A 1026 -14.40 49.35 21.08
CA VAL A 1026 -14.80 47.96 20.82
C VAL A 1026 -14.91 47.19 22.13
N LYS A 1027 -16.01 46.46 22.28
CA LYS A 1027 -16.23 45.54 23.40
C LYS A 1027 -16.05 44.08 23.01
N ALA A 1028 -16.38 43.72 21.78
CA ALA A 1028 -16.18 42.37 21.21
C ALA A 1028 -16.25 42.44 19.68
N MET A 1029 -15.76 41.42 18.99
CA MET A 1029 -15.85 41.28 17.53
C MET A 1029 -16.03 39.82 17.14
N ALA A 1030 -16.54 39.55 15.94
CA ALA A 1030 -16.60 38.21 15.38
C ALA A 1030 -16.26 38.25 13.88
N HIS A 1031 -15.22 37.51 13.48
CA HIS A 1031 -14.89 37.27 12.08
C HIS A 1031 -15.86 36.24 11.53
N ILE A 1032 -16.60 36.61 10.48
CA ILE A 1032 -17.66 35.78 9.92
C ILE A 1032 -17.12 35.05 8.69
N THR A 1033 -16.92 33.74 8.83
CA THR A 1033 -16.39 32.86 7.79
C THR A 1033 -17.22 31.57 7.71
N GLY A 1034 -16.67 30.43 8.15
CA GLY A 1034 -17.35 29.14 8.25
C GLY A 1034 -18.06 29.03 9.61
N GLY A 1035 -19.31 28.55 9.59
CA GLY A 1035 -20.22 28.69 10.73
C GLY A 1035 -21.05 29.98 10.67
N GLY A 1036 -20.74 30.87 9.73
CA GLY A 1036 -21.53 32.05 9.40
C GLY A 1036 -21.85 32.93 10.61
N LEU A 1037 -22.92 33.73 10.51
CA LEU A 1037 -23.32 34.63 11.59
C LEU A 1037 -23.76 33.85 12.83
N LEU A 1038 -24.42 32.71 12.63
CA LEU A 1038 -25.06 31.93 13.70
C LEU A 1038 -24.07 31.24 14.63
N GLU A 1039 -22.92 30.77 14.12
CA GLU A 1039 -21.94 30.07 14.95
C GLU A 1039 -20.70 30.91 15.30
N ASN A 1040 -20.35 31.92 14.50
CA ASN A 1040 -19.16 32.74 14.79
C ASN A 1040 -19.46 33.84 15.82
N LEU A 1041 -20.61 34.51 15.74
CA LEU A 1041 -20.95 35.60 16.65
C LEU A 1041 -21.02 35.16 18.13
N PRO A 1042 -21.62 34.00 18.49
CA PRO A 1042 -21.66 33.52 19.88
C PRO A 1042 -20.30 33.33 20.53
N ARG A 1043 -19.23 33.06 19.77
CA ARG A 1043 -17.87 32.84 20.30
C ARG A 1043 -17.31 34.06 21.02
N SER A 1044 -17.90 35.23 20.77
CA SER A 1044 -17.47 36.51 21.32
C SER A 1044 -18.46 37.06 22.36
N LEU A 1045 -19.45 36.27 22.77
CA LEU A 1045 -20.48 36.66 23.73
C LEU A 1045 -20.30 35.96 25.08
N PRO A 1046 -20.59 36.64 26.20
CA PRO A 1046 -20.85 36.00 27.49
C PRO A 1046 -22.00 34.98 27.42
N LYS A 1047 -21.96 33.94 28.27
CA LYS A 1047 -22.95 32.84 28.26
C LYS A 1047 -24.39 33.28 28.54
N ASP A 1048 -24.57 34.43 29.18
CA ASP A 1048 -25.84 35.00 29.61
C ASP A 1048 -26.41 36.06 28.64
N LEU A 1049 -25.75 36.26 27.50
CA LEU A 1049 -26.20 37.19 26.46
C LEU A 1049 -26.52 36.45 25.16
N SER A 1050 -27.37 37.05 24.33
CA SER A 1050 -27.71 36.58 22.99
C SER A 1050 -27.76 37.77 22.04
N ALA A 1051 -27.58 37.52 20.75
CA ALA A 1051 -27.63 38.56 19.72
C ALA A 1051 -29.02 38.58 19.08
N ASP A 1052 -29.77 39.68 19.26
CA ASP A 1052 -31.00 39.94 18.52
C ASP A 1052 -30.65 40.71 17.25
N VAL A 1053 -30.56 39.98 16.14
CA VAL A 1053 -30.14 40.47 14.84
C VAL A 1053 -31.37 40.72 13.96
N THR A 1054 -31.48 41.91 13.39
CA THR A 1054 -32.35 42.19 12.26
C THR A 1054 -31.51 42.26 11.00
N PHE A 1055 -31.57 41.23 10.16
CA PHE A 1055 -30.79 41.17 8.94
C PHE A 1055 -31.47 42.03 7.85
N HIS A 1056 -30.80 43.11 7.46
CA HIS A 1056 -31.18 43.99 6.34
C HIS A 1056 -30.07 44.26 5.30
N PRO A 1057 -28.79 43.85 5.48
CA PRO A 1057 -27.81 43.98 4.41
C PRO A 1057 -28.26 43.29 3.11
N PRO A 1058 -28.02 43.87 1.93
CA PRO A 1058 -28.41 43.26 0.67
C PRO A 1058 -27.61 41.98 0.41
N LEU A 1059 -28.29 40.86 0.14
CA LEU A 1059 -27.63 39.60 -0.17
C LEU A 1059 -26.82 39.72 -1.47
N PRO A 1060 -25.48 39.51 -1.46
CA PRO A 1060 -24.68 39.62 -2.67
C PRO A 1060 -25.10 38.62 -3.77
N PRO A 1061 -24.90 38.95 -5.06
CA PRO A 1061 -25.36 38.13 -6.19
C PRO A 1061 -24.90 36.67 -6.13
N VAL A 1062 -23.67 36.43 -5.67
CA VAL A 1062 -23.14 35.06 -5.51
C VAL A 1062 -23.97 34.23 -4.53
N PHE A 1063 -24.38 34.81 -3.40
CA PHE A 1063 -25.19 34.10 -2.42
C PHE A 1063 -26.65 33.95 -2.85
N LYS A 1064 -27.18 34.88 -3.65
CA LYS A 1064 -28.49 34.71 -4.31
C LYS A 1064 -28.47 33.53 -5.28
N TRP A 1065 -27.42 33.43 -6.09
CA TRP A 1065 -27.22 32.28 -6.98
C TRP A 1065 -27.05 30.98 -6.19
N MET A 1066 -26.24 30.99 -5.11
CA MET A 1066 -26.06 29.79 -4.27
C MET A 1066 -27.35 29.36 -3.59
N LYS A 1067 -28.13 30.29 -3.01
CA LYS A 1067 -29.44 29.98 -2.41
C LYS A 1067 -30.37 29.34 -3.44
N ALA A 1068 -30.47 29.93 -4.63
CA ALA A 1068 -31.30 29.40 -5.72
C ALA A 1068 -30.82 28.02 -6.21
N SER A 1069 -29.51 27.82 -6.34
CA SER A 1069 -28.93 26.57 -6.89
C SER A 1069 -28.89 25.45 -5.85
N SER A 1070 -28.69 25.77 -4.57
CA SER A 1070 -28.58 24.78 -3.49
C SER A 1070 -29.93 24.31 -2.97
N GLY A 1071 -30.93 25.20 -2.94
CA GLY A 1071 -32.19 24.96 -2.24
C GLY A 1071 -32.07 25.06 -0.70
N LEU A 1072 -30.94 25.56 -0.19
CA LEU A 1072 -30.77 25.83 1.24
C LEU A 1072 -31.74 26.91 1.71
N ASP A 1073 -32.29 26.71 2.91
CA ASP A 1073 -33.03 27.75 3.60
C ASP A 1073 -32.09 28.84 4.16
N ASP A 1074 -32.68 29.92 4.62
CA ASP A 1074 -31.94 31.09 5.07
C ASP A 1074 -31.13 30.86 6.34
N THR A 1075 -31.61 29.96 7.20
CA THR A 1075 -30.92 29.59 8.42
C THR A 1075 -29.64 28.85 8.07
N GLU A 1076 -29.71 27.89 7.15
CA GLU A 1076 -28.54 27.12 6.73
C GLU A 1076 -27.56 27.95 5.90
N MET A 1077 -28.06 28.90 5.09
CA MET A 1077 -27.22 29.89 4.41
C MET A 1077 -26.43 30.75 5.42
N LEU A 1078 -27.11 31.29 6.44
CA LEU A 1078 -26.50 32.11 7.50
C LEU A 1078 -25.62 31.32 8.48
N ARG A 1079 -25.78 30.00 8.52
CA ARG A 1079 -24.92 29.06 9.25
C ARG A 1079 -23.69 28.66 8.45
N THR A 1080 -23.79 28.56 7.13
CA THR A 1080 -22.68 28.08 6.31
C THR A 1080 -21.78 29.20 5.83
N PHE A 1081 -22.37 30.35 5.49
CA PHE A 1081 -21.68 31.44 4.80
C PHE A 1081 -21.79 32.77 5.55
N ASN A 1082 -20.93 33.70 5.13
CA ASN A 1082 -20.93 35.07 5.64
C ASN A 1082 -22.13 35.91 5.13
N CYS A 1083 -22.82 35.46 4.08
CA CYS A 1083 -23.99 36.09 3.47
C CYS A 1083 -23.86 37.61 3.22
N GLY A 1084 -22.65 38.10 2.96
CA GLY A 1084 -22.37 39.52 2.73
C GLY A 1084 -21.79 40.28 3.92
N ILE A 1085 -21.78 39.71 5.13
CA ILE A 1085 -21.17 40.31 6.33
C ILE A 1085 -19.95 39.49 6.72
N GLY A 1086 -18.74 40.07 6.61
CA GLY A 1086 -17.50 39.37 6.93
C GLY A 1086 -16.94 39.65 8.32
N MET A 1087 -17.41 40.69 9.01
CA MET A 1087 -16.99 41.02 10.39
C MET A 1087 -18.15 41.68 11.13
N VAL A 1088 -18.34 41.32 12.40
CA VAL A 1088 -19.27 41.99 13.32
C VAL A 1088 -18.47 42.64 14.45
N VAL A 1089 -18.75 43.90 14.75
CA VAL A 1089 -18.12 44.68 15.83
C VAL A 1089 -19.18 45.10 16.83
N ILE A 1090 -18.94 44.80 18.11
CA ILE A 1090 -19.86 45.08 19.21
C ILE A 1090 -19.35 46.32 19.95
N VAL A 1091 -20.20 47.34 20.04
CA VAL A 1091 -19.87 48.63 20.66
C VAL A 1091 -20.97 49.07 21.63
N SER A 1092 -20.63 49.95 22.57
CA SER A 1092 -21.65 50.56 23.42
C SER A 1092 -22.60 51.45 22.60
N PRO A 1093 -23.86 51.64 23.02
CA PRO A 1093 -24.81 52.52 22.32
C PRO A 1093 -24.28 53.94 22.10
N ASN A 1094 -23.53 54.47 23.07
CA ASN A 1094 -22.94 55.81 23.01
C ASN A 1094 -21.74 55.90 22.06
N SER A 1095 -21.17 54.76 21.68
CA SER A 1095 -19.99 54.67 20.81
C SER A 1095 -20.34 54.44 19.33
N VAL A 1096 -21.60 54.12 19.01
CA VAL A 1096 -22.05 53.75 17.66
C VAL A 1096 -21.65 54.79 16.60
N LYS A 1097 -21.98 56.06 16.84
CA LYS A 1097 -21.69 57.15 15.89
C LYS A 1097 -20.18 57.27 15.62
N ALA A 1098 -19.38 57.31 16.67
CA ALA A 1098 -17.92 57.45 16.56
C ALA A 1098 -17.27 56.23 15.89
N ALA A 1099 -17.76 55.02 16.21
CA ALA A 1099 -17.29 53.78 15.59
C ALA A 1099 -17.58 53.76 14.08
N LYS A 1100 -18.81 54.11 13.67
CA LYS A 1100 -19.19 54.21 12.25
C LYS A 1100 -18.34 55.23 11.49
N GLU A 1101 -18.17 56.44 12.03
CA GLU A 1101 -17.35 57.50 11.40
C GLU A 1101 -15.89 57.06 11.20
N MET A 1102 -15.31 56.32 12.16
CA MET A 1102 -13.96 55.77 12.02
C MET A 1102 -13.87 54.64 10.99
N MET A 1103 -14.84 53.74 10.94
CA MET A 1103 -14.86 52.65 9.94
C MET A 1103 -14.99 53.22 8.52
N LEU A 1104 -15.90 54.18 8.32
CA LEU A 1104 -16.10 54.84 7.02
C LEU A 1104 -14.84 55.62 6.59
N SER A 1105 -14.21 56.36 7.50
CA SER A 1105 -12.95 57.07 7.19
C SER A 1105 -11.77 56.12 6.95
N SER A 1106 -11.83 54.88 7.44
CA SER A 1106 -10.83 53.83 7.19
C SER A 1106 -11.00 53.13 5.84
N GLY A 1107 -12.08 53.42 5.11
CA GLY A 1107 -12.35 52.92 3.75
C GLY A 1107 -13.50 51.92 3.64
N GLU A 1108 -14.31 51.74 4.69
CA GLU A 1108 -15.56 50.99 4.58
C GLU A 1108 -16.60 51.80 3.79
N LEU A 1109 -17.29 51.16 2.86
CA LEU A 1109 -18.32 51.82 2.04
C LEU A 1109 -19.63 51.99 2.82
N GLU A 1110 -19.93 51.01 3.67
CA GLU A 1110 -21.17 50.95 4.44
C GLU A 1110 -20.93 50.18 5.74
N VAL A 1111 -21.64 50.56 6.80
CA VAL A 1111 -21.61 49.88 8.11
C VAL A 1111 -23.03 49.64 8.56
N PHE A 1112 -23.42 48.38 8.67
CA PHE A 1112 -24.79 47.98 8.96
C PHE A 1112 -25.00 47.88 10.47
N GLU A 1113 -26.04 48.54 11.01
CA GLU A 1113 -26.51 48.25 12.37
C GLU A 1113 -27.34 46.98 12.31
N LEU A 1114 -26.77 45.85 12.73
CA LEU A 1114 -27.39 44.54 12.62
C LEU A 1114 -28.35 44.25 13.77
N GLY A 1115 -28.27 44.96 14.89
CA GLY A 1115 -29.14 44.75 16.04
C GLY A 1115 -28.44 45.00 17.37
N THR A 1116 -28.92 44.35 18.43
CA THR A 1116 -28.42 44.57 19.80
C THR A 1116 -28.25 43.27 20.57
N LEU A 1117 -27.39 43.28 21.59
CA LEU A 1117 -27.31 42.21 22.56
C LEU A 1117 -28.48 42.26 23.55
N VAL A 1118 -29.03 41.11 23.89
CA VAL A 1118 -30.12 40.92 24.84
C VAL A 1118 -29.74 39.85 25.87
N ALA A 1119 -30.44 39.77 26.99
CA ALA A 1119 -30.27 38.66 27.92
C ALA A 1119 -30.72 37.35 27.25
N GLY A 1120 -29.94 36.27 27.39
CA GLY A 1120 -30.23 34.98 26.75
C GLY A 1120 -29.16 33.91 27.00
N SER A 1121 -29.09 32.90 26.15
CA SER A 1121 -28.27 31.68 26.31
C SER A 1121 -27.22 31.50 25.20
N CYS A 1122 -26.52 32.59 24.83
CA CYS A 1122 -25.49 32.58 23.78
C CYS A 1122 -26.01 32.20 22.37
N GLU A 1123 -27.23 32.61 22.03
CA GLU A 1123 -27.86 32.35 20.74
C GLU A 1123 -27.86 33.59 19.83
N VAL A 1124 -27.99 33.37 18.52
CA VAL A 1124 -28.24 34.43 17.53
C VAL A 1124 -29.65 34.30 17.01
N ILE A 1125 -30.50 35.27 17.33
CA ILE A 1125 -31.90 35.33 16.89
C ILE A 1125 -31.94 36.26 15.68
N VAL A 1126 -32.17 35.71 14.49
CA VAL A 1126 -32.21 36.50 13.24
C VAL A 1126 -33.66 36.76 12.81
N LYS A 1127 -34.02 38.04 12.72
CA LYS A 1127 -35.28 38.55 12.16
C LYS A 1127 -35.02 39.00 10.71
N ASN A 1128 -36.03 38.86 9.83
CA ASN A 1128 -35.95 39.16 8.40
C ASN A 1128 -34.89 38.35 7.66
N LEU A 1129 -35.04 37.03 7.66
CA LEU A 1129 -34.14 36.09 6.99
C LEU A 1129 -34.01 36.41 5.48
N LEU A 1130 -32.78 36.70 5.04
CA LEU A 1130 -32.26 36.87 3.66
C LEU A 1130 -33.30 37.19 2.55
N GLN A 1131 -34.07 38.28 2.74
CA GLN A 1131 -35.02 38.80 1.74
C GLN A 1131 -34.35 39.47 0.54
#